data_AF-A0A497B3X7-F1
#
_entry.id   AF-A0A497B3X7-F1
#
_cell.length_a   1.000
_cell.length_b   1.000
_cell.length_c   1.000
_cell.angle_alpha   90.00
_cell.angle_beta   90.00
_cell.angle_gamma   90.00
#
_symmetry.space_group_name_H-M   'P 1'
#
loop_
_entity.id
_entity.type
_entity.pdbx_description
1 polymer ?
#
loop_
_entity_poly.entity_id
_entity_poly.type
_entity_poly.pdbx_seq_one_letter_code
_entity_poly.pdbx_strand_id
1 'polypeptide(L)'
;MRCRWPTIFWTITFTATRAMKPRLDGLLRVAGISGAGAIWGLALARLAAEAGLWPPLYESLLAIAGVASVCTGLVFALWRRTNPPASCLLPLASLSLLYVTGIIPGPLAGCVLLIGGGVLALLAAWGDRAQWTPPAILGLATFAIYTRTLLPSLGQADTFEFQVIIPRLGVAHPTGYPLYILLGKLFTLLPLGNVAWRVNVASAIFAAAAVLVVYAILLHLTSHWLPAFLAALTFAFSATFWSQAIVAEVYALHNLLAAIILWLLLKTSEVSTKPQSSPARRWQIVFFLIGLSLTNHLTTALLLPAVALGLLWDRPRLQLKDCLIAGGLLLLGLSLYLFIPLRWPALNHGEWMTLRGFVAHITGGQFHAALRLDGWRDPTRWAIVGRLMREPFQYKGKQSDAFSWIGLGLAAVGVTRLALRQRRALALTGATFLAFAFYGLCYHVPDISVFLLPAHLVLALWIGVGIASLARLAPRFAPFAVLLAMLPLNLIWTNLPQVDQSHNRGNLDWGQYALSLPLAENSAVLADSEKFAPLYYLQQIEGARPDLDLVILGSEELYQAELTARLGTGQTVYLARYLPHLEGLYLRSVGPLVEVRNQVFAENLVSGEKSACFGEAIRLLDAQVDADPLGRATRHLTLYWQAETEVSGDFVVRLRLVDADDHTRWESDGMRPVNGLYPTNGWPVGVTISDYHEIKIPPWLPRGEYKLQVGLFPPFPIQEKQSDSFSTSGLQVGGATTDWFSLSTLELVPSPDPPSLPREQRYLFTNGAWLTGYDMAGEAFAGAPFVADLAWQGVEENEQVRLTWVDQGGQETETSIFPLTAGALRSRHTIAAPQNPGRYTLRAGLTNEAARCNWLASPTNDCPLGAIEVADGNHPLANFADLALLLEAEIDQAVARPGETVPITLRWRALRSIGADYTTFVHLVGPDGRLHGQVDAWPVQGSYPTSQWTPGEEITDPYQVQLTPDAPAGRYRIEVGWYLLATMQRLQIVDTGGRPTGDAFIVGEFDVQD
;
A
#
# COMPACT_ATOMS: atom_id res chain seq x y z
N MET A 1 -27.64 35.76 -19.78
CA MET A 1 -28.39 36.62 -20.73
C MET A 1 -29.11 35.74 -21.76
N ARG A 2 -30.23 36.19 -22.35
CA ARG A 2 -30.98 35.42 -23.36
C ARG A 2 -30.23 35.40 -24.70
N CYS A 3 -29.81 34.22 -25.18
CA CYS A 3 -29.27 34.10 -26.53
C CYS A 3 -30.40 34.03 -27.57
N ARG A 4 -30.45 35.01 -28.48
CA ARG A 4 -31.14 34.89 -29.77
C ARG A 4 -30.25 34.10 -30.73
N TRP A 5 -30.83 33.16 -31.46
CA TRP A 5 -30.16 32.44 -32.55
C TRP A 5 -30.27 33.23 -33.87
N PRO A 6 -29.20 33.35 -34.67
CA PRO A 6 -29.31 33.73 -36.08
C PRO A 6 -29.49 32.48 -36.96
N THR A 7 -30.57 32.44 -37.73
CA THR A 7 -30.79 31.45 -38.80
C THR A 7 -30.30 32.00 -40.15
N ILE A 8 -29.27 31.37 -40.73
CA ILE A 8 -28.74 31.52 -42.10
C ILE A 8 -27.67 30.39 -42.26
N PHE A 9 -27.60 29.58 -43.32
CA PHE A 9 -28.52 29.25 -44.41
C PHE A 9 -28.19 27.82 -44.91
N TRP A 10 -29.15 27.05 -45.44
CA TRP A 10 -28.91 25.88 -46.31
C TRP A 10 -30.14 25.67 -47.21
N THR A 11 -30.00 25.98 -48.50
CA THR A 11 -31.01 25.74 -49.53
C THR A 11 -30.55 24.64 -50.47
N ILE A 12 -30.96 23.40 -50.19
CA ILE A 12 -31.28 22.41 -51.22
C ILE A 12 -32.62 21.77 -50.84
N THR A 13 -33.51 21.68 -51.83
CA THR A 13 -34.91 21.29 -51.69
C THR A 13 -35.10 19.79 -51.48
N PHE A 14 -35.79 19.42 -50.40
CA PHE A 14 -36.64 18.22 -50.37
C PHE A 14 -37.94 18.54 -49.62
N THR A 15 -39.05 18.62 -50.36
CA THR A 15 -40.39 18.82 -49.82
C THR A 15 -40.96 17.50 -49.30
N ALA A 16 -40.74 17.22 -48.00
CA ALA A 16 -41.38 16.11 -47.30
C ALA A 16 -41.97 16.56 -45.94
N THR A 17 -43.30 16.44 -45.83
CA THR A 17 -44.10 16.26 -44.60
C THR A 17 -43.65 17.00 -43.31
N ARG A 18 -43.96 18.29 -43.23
CA ARG A 18 -43.73 19.12 -42.01
C ARG A 18 -44.64 18.77 -40.79
N ALA A 19 -45.51 17.76 -40.91
CA ALA A 19 -46.50 17.38 -39.89
C ALA A 19 -46.09 16.21 -38.97
N MET A 20 -45.11 15.38 -39.34
CA MET A 20 -44.73 14.18 -38.54
C MET A 20 -43.58 14.39 -37.54
N LYS A 21 -42.69 15.38 -37.77
CA LYS A 21 -41.51 15.61 -36.92
C LYS A 21 -41.79 15.70 -35.40
N PRO A 22 -42.76 16.49 -34.89
CA PRO A 22 -42.95 16.61 -33.45
C PRO A 22 -43.43 15.32 -32.77
N ARG A 23 -44.08 14.39 -33.49
CA ARG A 23 -44.43 13.06 -32.95
C ARG A 23 -43.22 12.12 -32.94
N LEU A 24 -42.40 12.14 -33.99
CA LEU A 24 -41.21 11.29 -34.08
C LEU A 24 -40.15 11.69 -33.03
N ASP A 25 -39.90 13.00 -32.85
CA ASP A 25 -38.99 13.51 -31.82
C ASP A 25 -39.46 13.16 -30.39
N GLY A 26 -40.78 13.10 -30.16
CA GLY A 26 -41.35 12.65 -28.90
C GLY A 26 -41.13 11.16 -28.66
N LEU A 27 -41.42 10.32 -29.66
CA LEU A 27 -41.21 8.87 -29.59
C LEU A 27 -39.74 8.50 -29.40
N LEU A 28 -38.82 9.14 -30.13
CA LEU A 28 -37.38 8.90 -30.01
C LEU A 28 -36.83 9.28 -28.62
N ARG A 29 -37.36 10.34 -27.99
CA ARG A 29 -37.02 10.67 -26.60
C ARG A 29 -37.49 9.60 -25.64
N VAL A 30 -38.77 9.20 -25.71
CA VAL A 30 -39.33 8.16 -24.85
C VAL A 30 -38.54 6.85 -25.00
N ALA A 31 -38.26 6.42 -26.24
CA ALA A 31 -37.43 5.24 -26.51
C ALA A 31 -36.01 5.36 -25.92
N GLY A 32 -35.36 6.52 -26.04
CA GLY A 32 -34.02 6.76 -25.48
C GLY A 32 -34.00 6.76 -23.94
N ILE A 33 -35.03 7.31 -23.29
CA ILE A 33 -35.18 7.30 -21.83
C ILE A 33 -35.41 5.87 -21.33
N SER A 34 -36.31 5.13 -22.00
CA SER A 34 -36.58 3.73 -21.65
C SER A 34 -35.34 2.85 -21.88
N GLY A 35 -34.60 3.06 -22.98
CA GLY A 35 -33.32 2.39 -23.21
C GLY A 35 -32.28 2.69 -22.14
N ALA A 36 -32.16 3.94 -21.69
CA ALA A 36 -31.24 4.32 -20.61
C ALA A 36 -31.62 3.66 -19.28
N GLY A 37 -32.91 3.65 -18.92
CA GLY A 37 -33.40 2.98 -17.72
C GLY A 37 -33.28 1.45 -17.77
N ALA A 38 -33.45 0.86 -18.96
CA ALA A 38 -33.26 -0.57 -19.17
C ALA A 38 -31.78 -0.95 -19.04
N ILE A 39 -30.86 -0.22 -19.66
CA ILE A 39 -29.41 -0.49 -19.55
C ILE A 39 -28.91 -0.27 -18.11
N TRP A 40 -29.36 0.80 -17.43
CA TRP A 40 -29.01 1.02 -16.03
C TRP A 40 -29.59 -0.06 -15.11
N GLY A 41 -30.80 -0.55 -15.40
CA GLY A 41 -31.40 -1.68 -14.67
C GLY A 41 -30.76 -3.02 -14.98
N LEU A 42 -30.27 -3.25 -16.21
CA LEU A 42 -29.43 -4.40 -16.55
C LEU A 42 -28.10 -4.35 -15.81
N ALA A 43 -27.46 -3.18 -15.74
CA ALA A 43 -26.23 -2.99 -14.97
C ALA A 43 -26.49 -3.18 -13.45
N LEU A 44 -27.60 -2.68 -12.92
CA LEU A 44 -27.98 -2.90 -11.53
C LEU A 44 -28.28 -4.38 -11.25
N ALA A 45 -28.90 -5.08 -12.20
CA ALA A 45 -29.10 -6.52 -12.13
C ALA A 45 -27.74 -7.25 -12.13
N ARG A 46 -26.81 -6.91 -13.03
CA ARG A 46 -25.44 -7.44 -13.04
C ARG A 46 -24.73 -7.20 -11.71
N LEU A 47 -24.86 -6.01 -11.14
CA LEU A 47 -24.23 -5.67 -9.88
C LEU A 47 -24.81 -6.48 -8.72
N ALA A 48 -26.13 -6.49 -8.56
CA ALA A 48 -26.80 -7.23 -7.49
C ALA A 48 -26.59 -8.75 -7.64
N ALA A 49 -26.41 -9.23 -8.87
CA ALA A 49 -25.97 -10.56 -9.18
C ALA A 49 -24.51 -10.78 -8.72
N GLU A 50 -23.52 -10.07 -9.27
CA GLU A 50 -22.09 -10.26 -8.96
C GLU A 50 -21.74 -10.01 -7.48
N ALA A 51 -22.51 -9.18 -6.78
CA ALA A 51 -22.38 -8.93 -5.34
C ALA A 51 -23.07 -10.01 -4.47
N GLY A 52 -23.67 -11.05 -5.05
CA GLY A 52 -24.37 -12.11 -4.33
C GLY A 52 -25.66 -11.69 -3.63
N LEU A 53 -26.19 -10.49 -3.95
CA LEU A 53 -27.34 -9.90 -3.23
C LEU A 53 -28.69 -10.50 -3.64
N TRP A 54 -28.79 -11.09 -4.85
CA TRP A 54 -30.03 -11.67 -5.34
C TRP A 54 -29.77 -12.82 -6.36
N PRO A 55 -29.63 -14.08 -5.90
CA PRO A 55 -29.25 -15.22 -6.75
C PRO A 55 -30.12 -15.47 -8.01
N PRO A 56 -31.46 -15.27 -7.98
CA PRO A 56 -32.31 -15.31 -9.17
C PRO A 56 -31.86 -14.44 -10.35
N LEU A 57 -30.98 -13.44 -10.15
CA LEU A 57 -30.42 -12.62 -11.23
C LEU A 57 -29.31 -13.32 -12.06
N TYR A 58 -28.80 -14.48 -11.63
CA TYR A 58 -27.99 -15.38 -12.46
C TYR A 58 -28.83 -16.49 -13.13
N GLU A 59 -29.95 -16.86 -12.53
CA GLU A 59 -30.76 -18.00 -12.95
C GLU A 59 -31.90 -17.62 -13.90
N SER A 60 -32.50 -16.43 -13.72
CA SER A 60 -33.76 -16.06 -14.33
C SER A 60 -33.67 -14.79 -15.18
N LEU A 61 -33.77 -14.96 -16.50
CA LEU A 61 -33.96 -13.85 -17.44
C LEU A 61 -35.20 -13.00 -17.11
N LEU A 62 -36.22 -13.58 -16.47
CA LEU A 62 -37.41 -12.85 -16.01
C LEU A 62 -37.10 -11.93 -14.82
N ALA A 63 -36.23 -12.35 -13.90
CA ALA A 63 -35.79 -11.49 -12.79
C ALA A 63 -34.95 -10.30 -13.32
N ILE A 64 -34.01 -10.57 -14.23
CA ILE A 64 -33.21 -9.53 -14.92
C ILE A 64 -34.14 -8.55 -15.67
N ALA A 65 -35.10 -9.06 -16.45
CA ALA A 65 -36.07 -8.24 -17.16
C ALA A 65 -36.98 -7.43 -16.22
N GLY A 66 -37.31 -7.98 -15.04
CA GLY A 66 -38.04 -7.30 -13.98
C GLY A 66 -37.28 -6.09 -13.44
N VAL A 67 -36.01 -6.25 -13.06
CA VAL A 67 -35.15 -5.13 -12.60
C VAL A 67 -35.00 -4.08 -13.68
N ALA A 68 -34.73 -4.48 -14.93
CA ALA A 68 -34.65 -3.57 -16.08
C ALA A 68 -35.95 -2.79 -16.29
N SER A 69 -37.11 -3.43 -16.13
CA SER A 69 -38.43 -2.80 -16.28
C SER A 69 -38.76 -1.83 -15.14
N VAL A 70 -38.44 -2.19 -13.90
CA VAL A 70 -38.63 -1.30 -12.73
C VAL A 70 -37.73 -0.08 -12.84
N CYS A 71 -36.45 -0.26 -13.18
CA CYS A 71 -35.52 0.85 -13.38
C CYS A 71 -35.95 1.75 -14.56
N THR A 72 -36.45 1.16 -15.64
CA THR A 72 -37.08 1.89 -16.76
C THR A 72 -38.24 2.76 -16.27
N GLY A 73 -39.15 2.20 -15.48
CA GLY A 73 -40.27 2.94 -14.88
C GLY A 73 -39.82 4.08 -13.97
N LEU A 74 -38.83 3.85 -13.11
CA LEU A 74 -38.28 4.85 -12.19
C LEU A 74 -37.57 5.99 -12.92
N VAL A 75 -36.68 5.68 -13.86
CA VAL A 75 -35.98 6.69 -14.68
C VAL A 75 -36.97 7.49 -15.53
N PHE A 76 -37.99 6.84 -16.10
CA PHE A 76 -39.05 7.52 -16.85
C PHE A 76 -39.92 8.42 -15.96
N ALA A 77 -40.29 7.98 -14.75
CA ALA A 77 -41.06 8.78 -13.79
C ALA A 77 -40.26 10.00 -13.28
N LEU A 78 -38.99 9.81 -12.95
CA LEU A 78 -38.07 10.89 -12.54
C LEU A 78 -37.87 11.88 -13.69
N TRP A 79 -37.65 11.39 -14.91
CA TRP A 79 -37.57 12.23 -16.11
C TRP A 79 -38.86 13.01 -16.33
N ARG A 80 -40.04 12.39 -16.21
CA ARG A 80 -41.33 13.09 -16.40
C ARG A 80 -41.54 14.20 -15.35
N ARG A 81 -41.00 14.04 -14.14
CA ARG A 81 -41.07 15.03 -13.05
C ARG A 81 -40.09 16.20 -13.21
N THR A 82 -38.91 15.95 -13.77
CA THR A 82 -37.81 16.95 -13.88
C THR A 82 -37.63 17.53 -15.28
N ASN A 83 -38.14 16.84 -16.30
CA ASN A 83 -38.07 17.14 -17.75
C ASN A 83 -36.68 17.56 -18.29
N PRO A 84 -35.57 16.89 -17.93
CA PRO A 84 -34.25 17.23 -18.44
C PRO A 84 -34.09 16.82 -19.91
N PRO A 85 -33.16 17.44 -20.65
CA PRO A 85 -32.85 17.01 -22.01
C PRO A 85 -32.27 15.59 -22.01
N ALA A 86 -32.62 14.78 -23.00
CA ALA A 86 -32.26 13.36 -23.07
C ALA A 86 -30.73 13.10 -23.01
N SER A 87 -29.91 14.08 -23.41
CA SER A 87 -28.45 14.04 -23.26
C SER A 87 -27.97 13.85 -21.82
N CYS A 88 -28.75 14.28 -20.81
CA CYS A 88 -28.38 14.11 -19.40
C CYS A 88 -28.47 12.65 -18.94
N LEU A 89 -29.24 11.79 -19.62
CA LEU A 89 -29.34 10.36 -19.31
C LEU A 89 -28.26 9.52 -20.01
N LEU A 90 -27.40 10.14 -20.84
CA LEU A 90 -26.42 9.39 -21.60
C LEU A 90 -25.30 8.76 -20.71
N PRO A 91 -24.83 9.38 -19.61
CA PRO A 91 -23.94 8.73 -18.65
C PRO A 91 -24.57 7.48 -18.01
N LEU A 92 -25.85 7.57 -17.61
CA LEU A 92 -26.63 6.43 -17.08
C LEU A 92 -26.69 5.26 -18.06
N ALA A 93 -26.89 5.52 -19.36
CA ALA A 93 -26.92 4.48 -20.37
C ALA A 93 -25.52 3.92 -20.68
N SER A 94 -24.56 4.79 -20.99
CA SER A 94 -23.29 4.39 -21.61
C SER A 94 -22.23 3.88 -20.65
N LEU A 95 -22.07 4.45 -19.44
CA LEU A 95 -21.15 3.90 -18.43
C LEU A 95 -21.62 2.52 -17.97
N SER A 96 -22.93 2.40 -17.73
CA SER A 96 -23.60 1.14 -17.42
C SER A 96 -23.49 0.12 -18.55
N LEU A 97 -23.52 0.56 -19.81
CA LEU A 97 -23.36 -0.34 -20.96
C LEU A 97 -21.97 -1.00 -20.94
N LEU A 98 -20.90 -0.27 -20.60
CA LEU A 98 -19.54 -0.84 -20.51
C LEU A 98 -19.44 -1.96 -19.47
N TYR A 99 -20.19 -1.84 -18.36
CA TYR A 99 -20.32 -2.89 -17.36
C TYR A 99 -21.22 -4.03 -17.86
N VAL A 100 -22.38 -3.75 -18.45
CA VAL A 100 -23.29 -4.78 -19.01
C VAL A 100 -22.61 -5.62 -20.09
N THR A 101 -21.84 -5.02 -20.99
CA THR A 101 -21.13 -5.74 -22.06
C THR A 101 -19.87 -6.47 -21.58
N GLY A 102 -19.46 -6.31 -20.31
CA GLY A 102 -18.25 -6.93 -19.76
C GLY A 102 -16.94 -6.33 -20.27
N ILE A 103 -16.98 -5.16 -20.91
CA ILE A 103 -15.77 -4.40 -21.24
C ILE A 103 -15.05 -3.97 -19.96
N ILE A 104 -15.81 -3.66 -18.91
CA ILE A 104 -15.30 -3.42 -17.56
C ILE A 104 -15.83 -4.54 -16.65
N PRO A 105 -14.97 -5.42 -16.10
CA PRO A 105 -15.38 -6.52 -15.24
C PRO A 105 -15.49 -6.11 -13.77
N GLY A 106 -16.36 -6.79 -13.01
CA GLY A 106 -16.35 -6.85 -11.54
C GLY A 106 -17.29 -5.88 -10.80
N PRO A 107 -17.75 -6.27 -9.59
CA PRO A 107 -18.85 -5.60 -8.91
C PRO A 107 -18.51 -4.19 -8.40
N LEU A 108 -17.31 -3.96 -7.86
CA LEU A 108 -16.91 -2.61 -7.42
C LEU A 108 -16.88 -1.61 -8.61
N ALA A 109 -16.56 -2.05 -9.84
CA ALA A 109 -16.58 -1.21 -11.03
C ALA A 109 -18.01 -0.97 -11.50
N GLY A 110 -18.85 -2.00 -11.45
CA GLY A 110 -20.30 -1.88 -11.60
C GLY A 110 -20.87 -0.80 -10.69
N CYS A 111 -20.61 -0.88 -9.37
CA CYS A 111 -20.94 0.13 -8.37
C CYS A 111 -20.48 1.54 -8.80
N VAL A 112 -19.19 1.69 -9.08
CA VAL A 112 -18.57 2.99 -9.42
C VAL A 112 -19.17 3.58 -10.70
N LEU A 113 -19.42 2.77 -11.74
CA LEU A 113 -20.02 3.21 -13.00
C LEU A 113 -21.53 3.51 -12.88
N LEU A 114 -22.28 2.70 -12.12
CA LEU A 114 -23.71 2.88 -11.87
C LEU A 114 -23.99 4.14 -11.05
N ILE A 115 -23.29 4.28 -9.92
CA ILE A 115 -23.42 5.42 -9.01
C ILE A 115 -22.85 6.66 -9.68
N GLY A 116 -21.65 6.59 -10.27
CA GLY A 116 -21.03 7.69 -11.00
C GLY A 116 -21.91 8.18 -12.16
N GLY A 117 -22.43 7.27 -12.99
CA GLY A 117 -23.36 7.59 -14.08
C GLY A 117 -24.68 8.19 -13.59
N GLY A 118 -25.23 7.69 -12.49
CA GLY A 118 -26.42 8.25 -11.84
C GLY A 118 -26.19 9.65 -11.29
N VAL A 119 -25.11 9.86 -10.54
CA VAL A 119 -24.72 11.18 -10.00
C VAL A 119 -24.46 12.16 -11.14
N LEU A 120 -23.75 11.78 -12.20
CA LEU A 120 -23.50 12.64 -13.36
C LEU A 120 -24.79 13.00 -14.09
N ALA A 121 -25.72 12.06 -14.24
CA ALA A 121 -27.02 12.33 -14.85
C ALA A 121 -27.90 13.25 -13.98
N LEU A 122 -27.90 13.06 -12.66
CA LEU A 122 -28.58 13.94 -11.70
C LEU A 122 -27.99 15.36 -11.71
N LEU A 123 -26.67 15.50 -11.67
CA LEU A 123 -25.97 16.79 -11.75
C LEU A 123 -26.26 17.49 -13.09
N ALA A 124 -26.21 16.75 -14.21
CA ALA A 124 -26.54 17.29 -15.52
C ALA A 124 -28.04 17.66 -15.66
N ALA A 125 -28.94 16.98 -14.95
CA ALA A 125 -30.36 17.30 -14.91
C ALA A 125 -30.68 18.49 -13.98
N TRP A 126 -29.92 18.71 -12.91
CA TRP A 126 -30.16 19.80 -11.94
C TRP A 126 -29.78 21.19 -12.50
N GLY A 127 -28.77 21.25 -13.39
CA GLY A 127 -28.31 22.46 -14.06
C GLY A 127 -27.66 23.50 -13.14
N ASP A 128 -27.38 24.71 -13.66
CA ASP A 128 -26.66 25.79 -12.96
C ASP A 128 -27.42 26.43 -11.77
N ARG A 129 -28.46 25.78 -11.24
CA ARG A 129 -29.39 26.38 -10.25
C ARG A 129 -28.83 26.53 -8.84
N ALA A 130 -27.65 25.99 -8.55
CA ALA A 130 -26.91 26.29 -7.33
C ALA A 130 -25.39 26.26 -7.59
N GLN A 131 -24.75 27.44 -7.59
CA GLN A 131 -23.29 27.59 -7.70
C GLN A 131 -22.50 26.82 -6.62
N TRP A 132 -23.17 26.46 -5.53
CA TRP A 132 -22.60 25.75 -4.38
C TRP A 132 -22.78 24.23 -4.41
N THR A 133 -23.65 23.65 -5.25
CA THR A 133 -23.89 22.20 -5.19
C THR A 133 -22.75 21.34 -5.74
N PRO A 134 -22.08 21.64 -6.88
CA PRO A 134 -20.93 20.84 -7.30
C PRO A 134 -19.77 20.82 -6.28
N PRO A 135 -19.32 21.96 -5.69
CA PRO A 135 -18.27 21.91 -4.67
C PRO A 135 -18.75 21.26 -3.36
N ALA A 136 -20.01 21.44 -2.94
CA ALA A 136 -20.51 20.75 -1.74
C ALA A 136 -20.51 19.22 -1.91
N ILE A 137 -20.96 18.72 -3.06
CA ILE A 137 -20.95 17.28 -3.37
C ILE A 137 -19.50 16.78 -3.50
N LEU A 138 -18.62 17.53 -4.17
CA LEU A 138 -17.20 17.19 -4.29
C LEU A 138 -16.54 17.02 -2.93
N GLY A 139 -16.68 18.01 -2.04
CA GLY A 139 -16.05 17.99 -0.72
C GLY A 139 -16.64 16.93 0.22
N LEU A 140 -17.96 16.75 0.22
CA LEU A 140 -18.60 15.71 1.05
C LEU A 140 -18.27 14.30 0.57
N ALA A 141 -18.23 14.06 -0.75
CA ALA A 141 -17.93 12.74 -1.30
C ALA A 141 -16.46 12.36 -1.10
N THR A 142 -15.51 13.27 -1.34
CA THR A 142 -14.09 12.98 -1.10
C THR A 142 -13.81 12.79 0.39
N PHE A 143 -14.33 13.67 1.26
CA PHE A 143 -14.17 13.50 2.70
C PHE A 143 -14.75 12.17 3.20
N ALA A 144 -15.98 11.82 2.78
CA ALA A 144 -16.60 10.55 3.18
C ALA A 144 -15.78 9.33 2.74
N ILE A 145 -15.25 9.33 1.51
CA ILE A 145 -14.40 8.24 1.00
C ILE A 145 -13.08 8.19 1.78
N TYR A 146 -12.39 9.32 1.97
CA TYR A 146 -11.15 9.38 2.77
C TYR A 146 -11.38 8.89 4.20
N THR A 147 -12.48 9.27 4.86
CA THR A 147 -12.80 8.78 6.22
C THR A 147 -13.16 7.29 6.25
N ARG A 148 -13.65 6.71 5.15
CA ARG A 148 -13.94 5.28 5.05
C ARG A 148 -12.67 4.45 4.87
N THR A 149 -11.71 4.94 4.09
CA THR A 149 -10.40 4.30 3.87
C THR A 149 -9.32 4.74 4.87
N LEU A 150 -9.71 5.48 5.91
CA LEU A 150 -8.80 6.09 6.87
C LEU A 150 -8.08 5.02 7.69
N LEU A 151 -6.80 5.23 7.98
CA LEU A 151 -6.08 4.43 8.97
C LEU A 151 -6.77 4.57 10.35
N PRO A 152 -7.31 3.48 10.96
CA PRO A 152 -8.04 3.54 12.22
C PRO A 152 -7.14 3.67 13.45
N SER A 153 -5.83 3.42 13.29
CA SER A 153 -4.86 3.30 14.37
C SER A 153 -3.54 4.03 14.07
N LEU A 154 -2.44 3.50 14.58
CA LEU A 154 -1.10 4.05 14.46
C LEU A 154 -0.51 3.81 13.07
N GLY A 155 0.17 4.82 12.55
CA GLY A 155 0.98 4.68 11.34
C GLY A 155 2.40 4.20 11.63
N GLN A 156 3.26 4.35 10.63
CA GLN A 156 4.71 4.16 10.71
C GLN A 156 5.39 5.51 10.46
N ALA A 157 6.69 5.59 10.76
CA ALA A 157 7.54 6.78 10.50
C ALA A 157 6.88 8.10 10.96
N ASP A 158 6.93 9.14 10.11
CA ASP A 158 6.42 10.49 10.34
C ASP A 158 4.97 10.51 10.83
N THR A 159 4.09 9.69 10.25
CA THR A 159 2.69 9.55 10.68
C THR A 159 2.58 9.19 12.16
N PHE A 160 3.41 8.26 12.65
CA PHE A 160 3.44 7.92 14.08
C PHE A 160 3.97 9.10 14.92
N GLU A 161 5.04 9.76 14.48
CA GLU A 161 5.59 10.92 15.18
C GLU A 161 4.52 12.00 15.35
N PHE A 162 3.82 12.36 14.27
CA PHE A 162 2.72 13.32 14.28
C PHE A 162 1.60 12.92 15.24
N GLN A 163 1.23 11.64 15.30
CA GLN A 163 0.21 11.14 16.23
C GLN A 163 0.62 11.29 17.72
N VAL A 164 1.91 11.38 18.04
CA VAL A 164 2.41 11.56 19.43
C VAL A 164 2.78 13.02 19.75
N ILE A 165 3.44 13.75 18.84
CA ILE A 165 3.86 15.13 19.11
C ILE A 165 2.67 16.10 19.10
N ILE A 166 1.68 15.91 18.23
CA ILE A 166 0.57 16.86 18.07
C ILE A 166 -0.29 16.96 19.34
N PRO A 167 -0.68 15.86 20.02
CA PRO A 167 -1.39 15.93 21.29
C PRO A 167 -0.60 16.66 22.39
N ARG A 168 0.73 16.51 22.38
CA ARG A 168 1.65 17.07 23.38
C ARG A 168 2.15 18.48 23.06
N LEU A 169 1.82 19.02 21.87
CA LEU A 169 2.47 20.19 21.28
C LEU A 169 4.01 20.07 21.34
N GLY A 170 4.53 18.93 20.88
CA GLY A 170 5.97 18.69 20.75
C GLY A 170 6.58 19.48 19.59
N VAL A 171 7.87 19.26 19.34
CA VAL A 171 8.60 19.74 18.17
C VAL A 171 8.91 18.52 17.30
N ALA A 172 8.53 18.56 16.03
CA ALA A 172 8.84 17.48 15.09
C ALA A 172 10.32 17.49 14.67
N HIS A 173 10.75 16.42 14.01
CA HIS A 173 11.92 16.43 13.15
C HIS A 173 11.93 17.67 12.22
N PRO A 174 13.10 18.20 11.83
CA PRO A 174 13.23 19.33 10.90
C PRO A 174 12.32 19.25 9.66
N THR A 175 11.56 20.27 9.29
CA THR A 175 11.64 21.66 9.77
C THR A 175 10.77 21.96 11.00
N GLY A 176 10.20 20.95 11.66
CA GLY A 176 9.41 21.07 12.89
C GLY A 176 7.93 21.41 12.69
N TYR A 177 7.52 21.67 11.44
CA TYR A 177 6.14 21.84 10.96
C TYR A 177 5.14 22.58 11.88
N PRO A 178 5.45 23.77 12.44
CA PRO A 178 4.61 24.39 13.47
C PRO A 178 3.15 24.62 13.07
N LEU A 179 2.86 24.94 11.80
CA LEU A 179 1.47 25.14 11.36
C LEU A 179 0.66 23.84 11.45
N TYR A 180 1.23 22.73 11.00
CA TYR A 180 0.57 21.43 11.01
C TYR A 180 0.30 20.98 12.45
N ILE A 181 1.28 21.14 13.35
CA ILE A 181 1.15 20.80 14.77
C ILE A 181 0.04 21.61 15.44
N LEU A 182 0.02 22.93 15.24
CA LEU A 182 -0.96 23.82 15.89
C LEU A 182 -2.39 23.59 15.37
N LEU A 183 -2.56 23.31 14.07
CA LEU A 183 -3.88 22.97 13.52
C LEU A 183 -4.31 21.56 13.91
N GLY A 184 -3.41 20.57 13.83
CA GLY A 184 -3.68 19.18 14.25
C GLY A 184 -4.07 19.09 15.72
N LYS A 185 -3.52 19.94 16.59
CA LYS A 185 -3.88 19.97 18.02
C LYS A 185 -5.37 20.19 18.22
N LEU A 186 -6.03 21.00 17.39
CA LEU A 186 -7.48 21.25 17.45
C LEU A 186 -8.30 19.97 17.22
N PHE A 187 -7.82 19.06 16.36
CA PHE A 187 -8.47 17.77 16.09
C PHE A 187 -8.37 16.81 17.26
N THR A 188 -7.26 16.85 18.03
CA THR A 188 -7.11 16.02 19.25
C THR A 188 -8.17 16.31 20.32
N LEU A 189 -8.86 17.46 20.23
CA LEU A 189 -9.94 17.86 21.14
C LEU A 189 -11.33 17.31 20.75
N LEU A 190 -11.46 16.67 19.59
CA LEU A 190 -12.72 16.05 19.17
C LEU A 190 -13.05 14.84 20.07
N PRO A 191 -14.30 14.63 20.52
CA PRO A 191 -14.66 13.53 21.41
C PRO A 191 -15.03 12.24 20.63
N LEU A 192 -14.19 11.83 19.67
CA LEU A 192 -14.45 10.70 18.76
C LEU A 192 -13.18 9.88 18.51
N GLY A 193 -13.25 8.55 18.72
CA GLY A 193 -12.14 7.63 18.45
C GLY A 193 -10.92 7.81 19.36
N ASN A 194 -9.85 7.05 19.08
CA ASN A 194 -8.54 7.24 19.71
C ASN A 194 -7.87 8.55 19.23
N VAL A 195 -6.74 8.94 19.82
CA VAL A 195 -6.07 10.20 19.42
C VAL A 195 -5.49 10.10 18.01
N ALA A 196 -4.86 8.97 17.64
CA ALA A 196 -4.28 8.73 16.33
C ALA A 196 -5.27 8.96 15.16
N TRP A 197 -6.46 8.37 15.25
CA TRP A 197 -7.56 8.53 14.30
C TRP A 197 -7.96 9.99 14.10
N ARG A 198 -8.03 10.77 15.19
CA ARG A 198 -8.38 12.20 15.13
C ARG A 198 -7.33 13.01 14.39
N VAL A 199 -6.06 12.67 14.52
CA VAL A 199 -4.98 13.31 13.74
C VAL A 199 -5.06 12.91 12.26
N ASN A 200 -5.30 11.63 11.95
CA ASN A 200 -5.52 11.17 10.55
C ASN A 200 -6.70 11.90 9.88
N VAL A 201 -7.79 12.16 10.61
CA VAL A 201 -8.95 12.94 10.12
C VAL A 201 -8.58 14.38 9.74
N ALA A 202 -7.56 14.98 10.36
CA ALA A 202 -7.09 16.32 9.99
C ALA A 202 -6.61 16.35 8.53
N SER A 203 -5.80 15.37 8.13
CA SER A 203 -5.35 15.18 6.75
C SER A 203 -6.51 15.02 5.78
N ALA A 204 -7.52 14.22 6.13
CA ALA A 204 -8.70 14.02 5.29
C ALA A 204 -9.47 15.33 5.03
N ILE A 205 -9.57 16.21 6.04
CA ILE A 205 -10.16 17.55 5.87
C ILE A 205 -9.26 18.44 5.00
N PHE A 206 -7.95 18.48 5.24
CA PHE A 206 -7.02 19.30 4.45
C PHE A 206 -7.00 18.86 2.97
N ALA A 207 -7.00 17.55 2.71
CA ALA A 207 -7.05 16.98 1.37
C ALA A 207 -8.37 17.30 0.65
N ALA A 208 -9.52 17.10 1.31
CA ALA A 208 -10.82 17.46 0.74
C ALA A 208 -10.90 18.98 0.43
N ALA A 209 -10.36 19.83 1.30
CA ALA A 209 -10.25 21.26 1.05
C ALA A 209 -9.32 21.59 -0.14
N ALA A 210 -8.19 20.89 -0.30
CA ALA A 210 -7.27 21.09 -1.43
C ALA A 210 -7.97 20.78 -2.76
N VAL A 211 -8.75 19.69 -2.82
CA VAL A 211 -9.57 19.30 -3.99
C VAL A 211 -10.59 20.39 -4.34
N LEU A 212 -11.21 21.05 -3.36
CA LEU A 212 -12.12 22.17 -3.59
C LEU A 212 -11.41 23.40 -4.19
N VAL A 213 -10.15 23.66 -3.80
CA VAL A 213 -9.36 24.75 -4.37
C VAL A 213 -8.88 24.41 -5.78
N VAL A 214 -8.48 23.16 -6.05
CA VAL A 214 -8.18 22.65 -7.40
C VAL A 214 -9.40 22.81 -8.33
N TYR A 215 -10.59 22.43 -7.86
CA TYR A 215 -11.85 22.68 -8.55
C TYR A 215 -12.08 24.19 -8.83
N ALA A 216 -11.81 25.06 -7.85
CA ALA A 216 -11.97 26.51 -8.02
C ALA A 216 -10.96 27.11 -9.03
N ILE A 217 -9.73 26.59 -9.11
CA ILE A 217 -8.75 26.94 -10.14
C ILE A 217 -9.27 26.50 -11.51
N LEU A 218 -9.66 25.23 -11.65
CA LEU A 218 -10.15 24.69 -12.91
C LEU A 218 -11.41 25.40 -13.40
N LEU A 219 -12.34 25.75 -12.51
CA LEU A 219 -13.53 26.54 -12.85
C LEU A 219 -13.14 27.93 -13.37
N HIS A 220 -12.11 28.57 -12.81
CA HIS A 220 -11.57 29.84 -13.31
C HIS A 220 -10.91 29.71 -14.69
N LEU A 221 -10.03 28.71 -14.89
CA LEU A 221 -9.30 28.50 -16.14
C LEU A 221 -10.20 28.04 -17.30
N THR A 222 -11.20 27.20 -17.01
CA THR A 222 -12.05 26.53 -18.01
C THR A 222 -13.43 27.15 -18.19
N SER A 223 -13.93 27.91 -17.20
CA SER A 223 -15.31 28.42 -17.16
C SER A 223 -16.41 27.34 -17.27
N HIS A 224 -16.09 26.06 -17.01
CA HIS A 224 -17.03 24.94 -17.08
C HIS A 224 -16.93 24.07 -15.82
N TRP A 225 -18.03 23.96 -15.06
CA TRP A 225 -18.01 23.24 -13.78
C TRP A 225 -17.79 21.74 -13.94
N LEU A 226 -18.32 21.09 -14.98
CA LEU A 226 -18.21 19.63 -15.13
C LEU A 226 -16.77 19.16 -15.45
N PRO A 227 -16.06 19.72 -16.43
CA PRO A 227 -14.61 19.52 -16.61
C PRO A 227 -13.80 19.77 -15.33
N ALA A 228 -14.12 20.84 -14.59
CA ALA A 228 -13.43 21.17 -13.35
C ALA A 228 -13.68 20.14 -12.24
N PHE A 229 -14.92 19.66 -12.11
CA PHE A 229 -15.34 18.64 -11.14
C PHE A 229 -14.65 17.30 -11.44
N LEU A 230 -14.68 16.84 -12.69
CA LEU A 230 -14.07 15.58 -13.09
C LEU A 230 -12.55 15.57 -12.88
N ALA A 231 -11.83 16.62 -13.30
CA ALA A 231 -10.39 16.69 -13.10
C ALA A 231 -9.98 16.94 -11.63
N ALA A 232 -10.83 17.57 -10.81
CA ALA A 232 -10.61 17.64 -9.36
C ALA A 232 -10.78 16.26 -8.69
N LEU A 233 -11.75 15.45 -9.13
CA LEU A 233 -11.86 14.03 -8.70
C LEU A 233 -10.65 13.20 -9.17
N THR A 234 -10.12 13.47 -10.37
CA THR A 234 -8.90 12.81 -10.87
C THR A 234 -7.70 13.08 -9.97
N PHE A 235 -7.53 14.31 -9.46
CA PHE A 235 -6.53 14.61 -8.45
C PHE A 235 -6.85 13.91 -7.11
N ALA A 236 -8.10 14.01 -6.65
CA ALA A 236 -8.56 13.48 -5.37
C ALA A 236 -8.30 11.97 -5.18
N PHE A 237 -8.44 11.19 -6.25
CA PHE A 237 -8.28 9.73 -6.21
C PHE A 237 -7.02 9.22 -6.90
N SER A 238 -6.05 10.09 -7.20
CA SER A 238 -4.70 9.65 -7.54
C SER A 238 -4.07 8.93 -6.33
N ALA A 239 -3.36 7.82 -6.57
CA ALA A 239 -2.88 6.93 -5.51
C ALA A 239 -2.08 7.67 -4.44
N THR A 240 -1.08 8.45 -4.84
CA THR A 240 -0.22 9.22 -3.93
C THR A 240 -0.98 10.28 -3.15
N PHE A 241 -1.93 11.02 -3.77
CA PHE A 241 -2.67 12.06 -3.03
C PHE A 241 -3.68 11.44 -2.07
N TRP A 242 -4.33 10.34 -2.45
CA TRP A 242 -5.26 9.61 -1.59
C TRP A 242 -4.52 8.97 -0.41
N SER A 243 -3.36 8.33 -0.60
CA SER A 243 -2.59 7.77 0.52
C SER A 243 -2.21 8.85 1.55
N GLN A 244 -1.85 10.06 1.12
CA GLN A 244 -1.58 11.18 2.03
C GLN A 244 -2.84 11.86 2.62
N ALA A 245 -4.04 11.53 2.13
CA ALA A 245 -5.30 12.05 2.66
C ALA A 245 -5.84 11.23 3.85
N ILE A 246 -5.27 10.05 4.13
CA ILE A 246 -5.84 9.05 5.06
C ILE A 246 -4.94 8.71 6.27
N VAL A 247 -3.73 9.29 6.31
CA VAL A 247 -2.75 9.19 7.40
C VAL A 247 -2.36 10.60 7.89
N ALA A 248 -1.81 10.71 9.09
CA ALA A 248 -1.41 11.97 9.71
C ALA A 248 -0.14 12.57 9.09
N GLU A 249 -0.24 13.14 7.87
CA GLU A 249 0.91 13.70 7.14
C GLU A 249 0.78 15.19 6.74
N VAL A 250 1.94 15.86 6.64
CA VAL A 250 2.04 17.30 6.29
C VAL A 250 1.64 17.61 4.85
N TYR A 251 1.65 16.62 3.96
CA TYR A 251 1.49 16.80 2.51
C TYR A 251 0.08 17.21 2.09
N ALA A 252 -0.96 16.77 2.80
CA ALA A 252 -2.34 17.19 2.52
C ALA A 252 -2.53 18.70 2.74
N LEU A 253 -1.99 19.23 3.85
CA LEU A 253 -2.02 20.67 4.15
C LEU A 253 -1.07 21.45 3.23
N HIS A 254 0.09 20.89 2.87
CA HIS A 254 1.00 21.52 1.91
C HIS A 254 0.31 21.72 0.53
N ASN A 255 -0.38 20.70 0.03
CA ASN A 255 -1.12 20.79 -1.24
C ASN A 255 -2.29 21.79 -1.17
N LEU A 256 -3.02 21.86 -0.04
CA LEU A 256 -4.03 22.91 0.19
C LEU A 256 -3.43 24.31 0.07
N LEU A 257 -2.31 24.58 0.75
CA LEU A 257 -1.66 25.89 0.76
C LEU A 257 -1.07 26.23 -0.62
N ALA A 258 -0.40 25.28 -1.27
CA ALA A 258 0.09 25.43 -2.64
C ALA A 258 -1.05 25.72 -3.63
N ALA A 259 -2.18 25.02 -3.52
CA ALA A 259 -3.38 25.29 -4.33
C ALA A 259 -3.93 26.70 -4.10
N ILE A 260 -4.02 27.17 -2.85
CA ILE A 260 -4.50 28.53 -2.54
C ILE A 260 -3.55 29.59 -3.11
N ILE A 261 -2.24 29.40 -2.96
CA ILE A 261 -1.22 30.29 -3.52
C ILE A 261 -1.34 30.32 -5.05
N LEU A 262 -1.41 29.17 -5.72
CA LEU A 262 -1.59 29.08 -7.17
C LEU A 262 -2.91 29.72 -7.63
N TRP A 263 -4.02 29.51 -6.92
CA TRP A 263 -5.31 30.14 -7.21
C TRP A 263 -5.24 31.66 -7.13
N LEU A 264 -4.56 32.20 -6.10
CA LEU A 264 -4.30 33.62 -5.99
C LEU A 264 -3.36 34.12 -7.10
N LEU A 265 -2.30 33.40 -7.46
CA LEU A 265 -1.42 33.76 -8.57
C LEU A 265 -2.17 33.75 -9.91
N LEU A 266 -3.04 32.77 -10.15
CA LEU A 266 -3.78 32.61 -11.41
C LEU A 266 -4.88 33.65 -11.61
N LYS A 267 -5.53 34.16 -10.55
CA LYS A 267 -6.47 35.29 -10.67
C LYS A 267 -5.80 36.49 -11.34
N THR A 268 -6.42 37.04 -12.38
CA THR A 268 -6.04 38.33 -12.95
C THR A 268 -6.68 39.47 -12.17
N SER A 269 -5.92 40.53 -11.91
CA SER A 269 -6.49 41.82 -11.52
C SER A 269 -7.17 42.44 -12.75
N GLU A 270 -8.44 42.09 -12.97
CA GLU A 270 -9.28 42.86 -13.89
C GLU A 270 -9.30 44.33 -13.47
N VAL A 271 -9.29 45.23 -14.45
CA VAL A 271 -9.53 46.66 -14.22
C VAL A 271 -11.02 46.84 -13.93
N SER A 272 -11.44 46.39 -12.75
CA SER A 272 -12.82 46.50 -12.31
C SER A 272 -13.11 47.97 -12.02
N THR A 273 -14.19 48.50 -12.60
CA THR A 273 -14.68 49.85 -12.36
C THR A 273 -15.33 50.01 -10.98
N LYS A 274 -15.22 49.01 -10.09
CA LYS A 274 -15.70 49.02 -8.71
C LYS A 274 -14.55 48.87 -7.69
N PRO A 275 -14.59 49.53 -6.52
CA PRO A 275 -13.38 49.83 -5.74
C PRO A 275 -12.89 48.73 -4.78
N GLN A 276 -13.30 47.46 -4.94
CA GLN A 276 -13.35 46.53 -3.80
C GLN A 276 -12.11 45.66 -3.53
N SER A 277 -11.07 45.67 -4.36
CA SER A 277 -9.78 45.07 -4.00
C SER A 277 -8.59 45.75 -4.68
N SER A 278 -7.62 46.20 -3.89
CA SER A 278 -6.34 46.68 -4.44
C SER A 278 -5.48 45.48 -4.88
N PRO A 279 -4.74 45.57 -6.00
CA PRO A 279 -3.75 44.56 -6.38
C PRO A 279 -2.73 44.29 -5.27
N ALA A 280 -2.39 45.31 -4.48
CA ALA A 280 -1.54 45.21 -3.29
C ALA A 280 -2.06 44.21 -2.25
N ARG A 281 -3.37 44.22 -1.92
CA ARG A 281 -3.95 43.28 -0.94
C ARG A 281 -3.80 41.82 -1.36
N ARG A 282 -3.93 41.52 -2.65
CA ARG A 282 -3.73 40.16 -3.19
C ARG A 282 -2.30 39.69 -2.97
N TRP A 283 -1.30 40.53 -3.26
CA TRP A 283 0.10 40.20 -3.03
C TRP A 283 0.45 40.10 -1.54
N GLN A 284 -0.09 40.99 -0.71
CA GLN A 284 0.02 40.92 0.76
C GLN A 284 -0.47 39.56 1.32
N ILE A 285 -1.60 39.04 0.81
CA ILE A 285 -2.10 37.71 1.17
C ILE A 285 -1.17 36.59 0.65
N VAL A 286 -0.65 36.69 -0.58
CA VAL A 286 0.31 35.71 -1.12
C VAL A 286 1.58 35.65 -0.26
N PHE A 287 2.14 36.79 0.14
CA PHE A 287 3.32 36.85 1.01
C PHE A 287 3.04 36.29 2.42
N PHE A 288 1.87 36.59 3.01
CA PHE A 288 1.43 35.95 4.25
C PHE A 288 1.36 34.42 4.13
N LEU A 289 0.72 33.92 3.07
CA LEU A 289 0.56 32.48 2.84
C LEU A 289 1.87 31.76 2.51
N ILE A 290 2.82 32.42 1.84
CA ILE A 290 4.17 31.87 1.66
C ILE A 290 4.86 31.71 3.02
N GLY A 291 4.80 32.71 3.90
CA GLY A 291 5.37 32.60 5.25
C GLY A 291 4.71 31.50 6.08
N LEU A 292 3.38 31.44 6.05
CA LEU A 292 2.59 30.41 6.74
C LEU A 292 2.90 29.00 6.19
N SER A 293 2.91 28.83 4.87
CA SER A 293 3.16 27.55 4.21
C SER A 293 4.62 27.09 4.34
N LEU A 294 5.58 28.02 4.42
CA LEU A 294 6.96 27.66 4.79
C LEU A 294 7.03 27.03 6.19
N THR A 295 6.17 27.43 7.14
CA THR A 295 6.05 26.79 8.47
C THR A 295 5.23 25.48 8.47
N ASN A 296 4.77 25.04 7.30
CA ASN A 296 4.17 23.71 7.08
C ASN A 296 5.08 22.79 6.28
N HIS A 297 5.82 23.31 5.28
CA HIS A 297 6.72 22.50 4.47
C HIS A 297 7.71 23.37 3.70
N LEU A 298 9.00 23.04 3.76
CA LEU A 298 10.08 23.85 3.18
C LEU A 298 10.00 23.95 1.65
N THR A 299 9.51 22.91 0.96
CA THR A 299 9.33 22.94 -0.51
C THR A 299 8.30 23.96 -1.00
N THR A 300 7.58 24.65 -0.10
CA THR A 300 6.89 25.92 -0.43
C THR A 300 7.83 26.92 -1.15
N ALA A 301 9.13 26.89 -0.85
CA ALA A 301 10.14 27.69 -1.56
C ALA A 301 10.18 27.42 -3.08
N LEU A 302 9.80 26.23 -3.55
CA LEU A 302 9.73 25.87 -4.97
C LEU A 302 8.58 26.59 -5.71
N LEU A 303 7.67 27.25 -4.99
CA LEU A 303 6.67 28.16 -5.58
C LEU A 303 7.23 29.56 -5.86
N LEU A 304 8.39 29.94 -5.30
CA LEU A 304 8.96 31.28 -5.47
C LEU A 304 9.22 31.68 -6.94
N PRO A 305 9.67 30.80 -7.85
CA PRO A 305 9.75 31.11 -9.28
C PRO A 305 8.40 31.50 -9.88
N ALA A 306 7.30 30.80 -9.51
CA ALA A 306 5.96 31.14 -9.97
C ALA A 306 5.46 32.46 -9.35
N VAL A 307 5.74 32.72 -8.07
CA VAL A 307 5.45 34.00 -7.40
C VAL A 307 6.16 35.16 -8.10
N ALA A 308 7.46 35.00 -8.39
CA ALA A 308 8.27 36.00 -9.08
C ALA A 308 7.77 36.27 -10.51
N LEU A 309 7.48 35.21 -11.29
CA LEU A 309 6.86 35.35 -12.62
C LEU A 309 5.51 36.07 -12.54
N GLY A 310 4.69 35.78 -11.52
CA GLY A 310 3.43 36.48 -11.29
C GLY A 310 3.60 37.97 -11.01
N LEU A 311 4.59 38.36 -10.20
CA LEU A 311 4.93 39.76 -9.93
C LEU A 311 5.40 40.48 -11.21
N LEU A 312 6.29 39.84 -11.98
CA LEU A 312 6.82 40.37 -13.24
C LEU A 312 5.75 40.50 -14.34
N TRP A 313 4.75 39.62 -14.32
CA TRP A 313 3.62 39.65 -15.26
C TRP A 313 2.57 40.69 -14.89
N ASP A 314 2.17 40.74 -13.61
CA ASP A 314 1.11 41.63 -13.14
C ASP A 314 1.58 43.08 -12.99
N ARG A 315 2.89 43.30 -12.80
CA ARG A 315 3.55 44.59 -12.56
C ARG A 315 2.73 45.51 -11.63
N PRO A 316 2.36 45.02 -10.44
CA PRO A 316 1.51 45.78 -9.53
C PRO A 316 2.20 47.11 -9.16
N ARG A 317 1.45 48.22 -9.19
CA ARG A 317 1.93 49.53 -8.72
C ARG A 317 1.98 49.57 -7.19
N LEU A 318 2.88 48.77 -6.60
CA LEU A 318 3.11 48.71 -5.16
C LEU A 318 3.87 49.97 -4.73
N GLN A 319 3.33 50.68 -3.74
CA GLN A 319 4.07 51.71 -3.02
C GLN A 319 5.00 51.06 -1.99
N LEU A 320 6.01 51.78 -1.49
CA LEU A 320 6.91 51.25 -0.44
C LEU A 320 6.12 50.71 0.78
N LYS A 321 5.04 51.39 1.17
CA LYS A 321 4.13 50.92 2.24
C LYS A 321 3.53 49.54 1.95
N ASP A 322 3.19 49.24 0.70
CA ASP A 322 2.55 47.99 0.31
C ASP A 322 3.55 46.83 0.37
N CYS A 323 4.80 47.10 -0.02
CA CYS A 323 5.93 46.18 0.13
C CYS A 323 6.29 45.95 1.62
N LEU A 324 6.29 47.01 2.45
CA LEU A 324 6.53 46.89 3.89
C LEU A 324 5.43 46.08 4.59
N ILE A 325 4.15 46.28 4.23
CA ILE A 325 3.03 45.47 4.74
C ILE A 325 3.17 44.02 4.26
N ALA A 326 3.52 43.77 2.99
CA ALA A 326 3.72 42.42 2.48
C ALA A 326 4.90 41.71 3.17
N GLY A 327 6.01 42.40 3.42
CA GLY A 327 7.15 41.89 4.17
C GLY A 327 6.81 41.62 5.64
N GLY A 328 6.10 42.54 6.30
CA GLY A 328 5.61 42.33 7.68
C GLY A 328 4.64 41.16 7.79
N LEU A 329 3.79 40.93 6.78
CA LEU A 329 2.91 39.77 6.71
C LEU A 329 3.66 38.46 6.42
N LEU A 330 4.68 38.47 5.56
CA LEU A 330 5.58 37.32 5.38
C LEU A 330 6.24 36.94 6.71
N LEU A 331 6.77 37.92 7.43
CA LEU A 331 7.38 37.74 8.75
C LEU A 331 6.36 37.27 9.80
N LEU A 332 5.11 37.75 9.76
CA LEU A 332 4.04 37.27 10.63
C LEU A 332 3.70 35.79 10.36
N GLY A 333 3.65 35.37 9.09
CA GLY A 333 3.52 33.96 8.73
C GLY A 333 4.68 33.12 9.26
N LEU A 334 5.92 33.56 8.97
CA LEU A 334 7.15 32.92 9.44
C LEU A 334 7.31 32.91 10.97
N SER A 335 6.67 33.81 11.70
CA SER A 335 6.80 33.86 13.16
C SER A 335 6.26 32.61 13.88
N LEU A 336 5.48 31.76 13.20
CA LEU A 336 5.12 30.44 13.73
C LEU A 336 6.36 29.56 13.96
N TYR A 337 7.47 29.79 13.26
CA TYR A 337 8.74 29.11 13.58
C TYR A 337 9.26 29.41 14.99
N LEU A 338 8.87 30.53 15.61
CA LEU A 338 9.20 30.82 17.01
C LEU A 338 8.57 29.83 17.99
N PHE A 339 7.55 29.07 17.58
CA PHE A 339 7.05 27.92 18.35
C PHE A 339 8.18 26.98 18.78
N ILE A 340 9.15 26.72 17.90
CA ILE A 340 10.23 25.76 18.15
C ILE A 340 11.13 26.22 19.32
N PRO A 341 11.82 27.38 19.29
CA PRO A 341 12.64 27.85 20.42
C PRO A 341 11.82 28.18 21.67
N LEU A 342 10.54 28.55 21.55
CA LEU A 342 9.66 28.77 22.71
C LEU A 342 9.25 27.46 23.39
N ARG A 343 9.11 26.37 22.64
CA ARG A 343 8.74 25.05 23.16
C ARG A 343 9.96 24.24 23.61
N TRP A 344 11.13 24.50 23.04
CA TRP A 344 12.38 23.77 23.29
C TRP A 344 12.71 23.54 24.78
N PRO A 345 12.60 24.53 25.69
CA PRO A 345 12.93 24.31 27.10
C PRO A 345 12.01 23.31 27.81
N ALA A 346 10.75 23.21 27.38
CA ALA A 346 9.81 22.23 27.93
C ALA A 346 10.07 20.79 27.43
N LEU A 347 10.93 20.62 26.42
CA LEU A 347 11.32 19.34 25.83
C LEU A 347 12.78 18.96 26.13
N ASN A 348 13.62 19.92 26.50
CA ASN A 348 15.06 19.76 26.70
C ASN A 348 15.48 20.26 28.10
N HIS A 349 14.79 19.79 29.15
CA HIS A 349 15.16 20.01 30.57
C HIS A 349 15.41 21.48 30.99
N GLY A 350 14.74 22.45 30.36
CA GLY A 350 14.89 23.88 30.62
C GLY A 350 15.95 24.60 29.77
N GLU A 351 16.71 23.88 28.94
CA GLU A 351 17.69 24.49 28.03
C GLU A 351 17.01 25.23 26.87
N TRP A 352 17.63 26.32 26.41
CA TRP A 352 17.13 27.10 25.28
C TRP A 352 17.85 26.73 23.99
N MET A 353 17.11 26.59 22.89
CA MET A 353 17.70 26.33 21.58
C MET A 353 18.62 27.47 21.15
N THR A 354 19.85 27.15 20.75
CA THR A 354 20.79 28.14 20.20
C THR A 354 20.28 28.68 18.85
N LEU A 355 20.64 29.92 18.51
CA LEU A 355 20.27 30.51 17.21
C LEU A 355 20.79 29.69 16.01
N ARG A 356 21.99 29.08 16.13
CA ARG A 356 22.54 28.18 15.11
C ARG A 356 21.69 26.92 14.97
N GLY A 357 21.32 26.29 16.09
CA GLY A 357 20.44 25.12 16.09
C GLY A 357 19.07 25.44 15.48
N PHE A 358 18.48 26.58 15.86
CA PHE A 358 17.20 27.04 15.31
C PHE A 358 17.25 27.20 13.79
N VAL A 359 18.26 27.90 13.26
CA VAL A 359 18.43 28.09 11.82
C VAL A 359 18.61 26.75 11.12
N ALA A 360 19.48 25.86 11.64
CA ALA A 360 19.69 24.54 11.05
C ALA A 360 18.42 23.67 11.05
N HIS A 361 17.59 23.75 12.10
CA HIS A 361 16.31 23.04 12.19
C HIS A 361 15.33 23.54 11.12
N ILE A 362 15.12 24.86 11.00
CA ILE A 362 14.13 25.41 10.06
C ILE A 362 14.59 25.37 8.59
N THR A 363 15.89 25.22 8.32
CA THR A 363 16.40 24.99 6.96
C THR A 363 16.52 23.50 6.60
N GLY A 364 16.23 22.58 7.51
CA GLY A 364 16.36 21.14 7.23
C GLY A 364 17.81 20.67 7.10
N GLY A 365 18.74 21.28 7.85
CA GLY A 365 20.19 21.10 7.68
C GLY A 365 20.69 19.66 7.77
N GLN A 366 19.99 18.79 8.52
CA GLN A 366 20.30 17.35 8.61
C GLN A 366 20.05 16.59 7.29
N PHE A 367 19.13 17.07 6.44
CA PHE A 367 18.75 16.42 5.19
C PHE A 367 19.55 16.91 3.97
N HIS A 368 20.52 17.80 4.16
CA HIS A 368 21.35 18.31 3.06
C HIS A 368 22.08 17.18 2.28
N ALA A 369 22.42 16.06 2.93
CA ALA A 369 23.04 14.90 2.28
C ALA A 369 22.12 14.17 1.27
N ALA A 370 20.80 14.28 1.44
CA ALA A 370 19.81 13.74 0.50
C ALA A 370 19.62 14.65 -0.73
N LEU A 371 20.05 15.91 -0.69
CA LEU A 371 19.91 16.86 -1.80
C LEU A 371 21.18 16.88 -2.69
N ARG A 372 21.13 16.14 -3.80
CA ARG A 372 22.20 16.00 -4.79
C ARG A 372 21.86 16.77 -6.07
N LEU A 373 22.47 17.94 -6.25
CA LEU A 373 22.16 18.87 -7.37
C LEU A 373 22.58 18.35 -8.75
N ASP A 374 23.33 17.26 -8.80
CA ASP A 374 23.75 16.53 -9.99
C ASP A 374 22.82 15.35 -10.35
N GLY A 375 21.80 15.03 -9.54
CA GLY A 375 20.86 13.92 -9.78
C GLY A 375 20.12 13.97 -11.13
N TRP A 376 20.05 15.13 -11.80
CA TRP A 376 19.55 15.24 -13.19
C TRP A 376 20.47 14.59 -14.23
N ARG A 377 21.69 14.17 -13.87
CA ARG A 377 22.63 13.45 -14.73
C ARG A 377 22.47 11.93 -14.66
N ASP A 378 21.86 11.41 -13.60
CA ASP A 378 21.60 9.98 -13.43
C ASP A 378 20.35 9.57 -14.24
N PRO A 379 20.47 8.70 -15.25
CA PRO A 379 19.34 8.21 -16.03
C PRO A 379 18.28 7.50 -15.17
N THR A 380 18.71 6.86 -14.07
CA THR A 380 17.83 6.17 -13.11
C THR A 380 16.87 7.16 -12.44
N ARG A 381 17.33 8.36 -12.09
CA ARG A 381 16.46 9.42 -11.54
C ARG A 381 15.40 9.87 -12.53
N TRP A 382 15.72 9.94 -13.82
CA TRP A 382 14.72 10.22 -14.87
C TRP A 382 13.72 9.08 -15.03
N ALA A 383 14.17 7.81 -14.93
CA ALA A 383 13.27 6.66 -14.96
C ALA A 383 12.31 6.65 -13.75
N ILE A 384 12.84 6.88 -12.54
CA ILE A 384 12.06 6.99 -11.29
C ILE A 384 11.05 8.14 -11.39
N VAL A 385 11.49 9.38 -11.60
CA VAL A 385 10.57 10.54 -11.69
C VAL A 385 9.59 10.39 -12.85
N GLY A 386 10.01 9.80 -13.98
CA GLY A 386 9.14 9.49 -15.12
C GLY A 386 8.10 8.40 -14.86
N ARG A 387 8.38 7.43 -13.98
CA ARG A 387 7.40 6.47 -13.44
C ARG A 387 6.44 7.20 -12.51
N LEU A 388 6.93 7.91 -11.51
CA LEU A 388 6.13 8.61 -10.50
C LEU A 388 5.24 9.73 -11.09
N MET A 389 5.59 10.31 -12.24
CA MET A 389 4.72 11.25 -12.98
C MET A 389 3.56 10.56 -13.73
N ARG A 390 3.67 9.26 -14.01
CA ARG A 390 2.62 8.42 -14.62
C ARG A 390 1.78 7.69 -13.58
N GLU A 391 2.37 7.33 -12.45
CA GLU A 391 1.78 6.58 -11.33
C GLU A 391 0.37 7.07 -10.91
N PRO A 392 0.07 8.40 -10.78
CA PRO A 392 -1.28 8.88 -10.51
C PRO A 392 -2.39 8.38 -11.45
N PHE A 393 -2.01 7.87 -12.62
CA PHE A 393 -2.88 7.42 -13.71
C PHE A 393 -2.64 5.95 -14.12
N GLN A 394 -1.77 5.22 -13.40
CA GLN A 394 -1.47 3.80 -13.68
C GLN A 394 -2.39 2.85 -12.91
N TYR A 395 -2.52 1.62 -13.42
CA TYR A 395 -3.16 0.50 -12.75
C TYR A 395 -2.09 -0.58 -12.50
N LYS A 396 -1.93 -1.04 -11.26
CA LYS A 396 -1.08 -2.19 -10.96
C LYS A 396 -1.66 -3.44 -11.64
N GLY A 397 -0.81 -4.21 -12.31
CA GLY A 397 -1.11 -5.58 -12.75
C GLY A 397 -1.61 -5.75 -14.19
N LYS A 398 -1.56 -4.71 -15.03
CA LYS A 398 -1.65 -4.89 -16.51
C LYS A 398 -0.68 -3.97 -17.25
N GLN A 399 0.09 -4.56 -18.14
CA GLN A 399 1.06 -3.94 -19.06
C GLN A 399 0.46 -2.90 -20.04
N SER A 400 -0.85 -2.68 -19.99
CA SER A 400 -1.55 -1.69 -20.82
C SER A 400 -1.46 -0.28 -20.21
N ASP A 401 -0.37 0.43 -20.47
CA ASP A 401 -0.13 1.85 -20.13
C ASP A 401 -1.20 2.85 -20.67
N ALA A 402 -2.23 2.38 -21.38
CA ALA A 402 -3.14 3.20 -22.19
C ALA A 402 -3.81 4.34 -21.41
N PHE A 403 -4.27 4.11 -20.17
CA PHE A 403 -4.92 5.17 -19.37
C PHE A 403 -3.94 6.26 -18.91
N SER A 404 -2.71 5.89 -18.59
CA SER A 404 -1.63 6.81 -18.23
C SER A 404 -1.25 7.71 -19.42
N TRP A 405 -1.12 7.12 -20.61
CA TRP A 405 -0.90 7.87 -21.85
C TRP A 405 -2.09 8.76 -22.23
N ILE A 406 -3.33 8.35 -21.95
CA ILE A 406 -4.52 9.21 -22.11
C ILE A 406 -4.43 10.43 -21.16
N GLY A 407 -4.05 10.23 -19.90
CA GLY A 407 -3.82 11.31 -18.94
C GLY A 407 -2.77 12.32 -19.43
N LEU A 408 -1.60 11.84 -19.85
CA LEU A 408 -0.55 12.69 -20.41
C LEU A 408 -0.95 13.37 -21.73
N GLY A 409 -1.71 12.68 -22.59
CA GLY A 409 -2.26 13.26 -23.83
C GLY A 409 -3.25 14.40 -23.54
N LEU A 410 -4.13 14.24 -22.56
CA LEU A 410 -5.04 15.30 -22.09
C LEU A 410 -4.25 16.46 -21.49
N ALA A 411 -3.20 16.20 -20.71
CA ALA A 411 -2.31 17.23 -20.20
C ALA A 411 -1.63 18.02 -21.32
N ALA A 412 -1.13 17.35 -22.36
CA ALA A 412 -0.50 18.00 -23.52
C ALA A 412 -1.47 18.90 -24.30
N VAL A 413 -2.74 18.47 -24.48
CA VAL A 413 -3.80 19.32 -25.03
C VAL A 413 -4.07 20.54 -24.13
N GLY A 414 -4.05 20.35 -22.81
CA GLY A 414 -4.18 21.41 -21.82
C GLY A 414 -3.05 22.44 -21.88
N VAL A 415 -1.80 21.99 -21.85
CA VAL A 415 -0.59 22.82 -22.03
C VAL A 415 -0.66 23.60 -23.34
N THR A 416 -1.01 22.93 -24.45
CA THR A 416 -1.20 23.57 -25.75
C THR A 416 -2.29 24.65 -25.71
N ARG A 417 -3.43 24.38 -25.05
CA ARG A 417 -4.48 25.37 -24.86
C ARG A 417 -4.00 26.59 -24.07
N LEU A 418 -3.26 26.38 -22.98
CA LEU A 418 -2.71 27.46 -22.15
C LEU A 418 -1.67 28.26 -22.94
N ALA A 419 -0.77 27.62 -23.71
CA ALA A 419 0.19 28.29 -24.59
C ALA A 419 -0.47 29.23 -25.61
N LEU A 420 -1.59 28.78 -26.19
CA LEU A 420 -2.32 29.51 -27.22
C LEU A 420 -3.26 30.61 -26.67
N ARG A 421 -3.79 30.47 -25.45
CA ARG A 421 -4.87 31.35 -24.94
C ARG A 421 -4.65 31.96 -23.56
N GLN A 422 -3.80 31.38 -22.73
CA GLN A 422 -3.60 31.77 -21.33
C GLN A 422 -2.12 31.67 -20.92
N ARG A 423 -1.22 32.31 -21.68
CA ARG A 423 0.25 32.22 -21.49
C ARG A 423 0.72 32.48 -20.06
N ARG A 424 0.04 33.41 -19.35
CA ARG A 424 0.27 33.68 -17.92
C ARG A 424 0.04 32.44 -17.05
N ALA A 425 -1.08 31.74 -17.27
CA ALA A 425 -1.39 30.51 -16.54
C ALA A 425 -0.41 29.37 -16.89
N LEU A 426 0.02 29.26 -18.16
CA LEU A 426 1.08 28.31 -18.53
C LEU A 426 2.40 28.63 -17.83
N ALA A 427 2.84 29.89 -17.80
CA ALA A 427 4.10 30.27 -17.17
C ALA A 427 4.09 29.97 -15.66
N LEU A 428 3.00 30.29 -14.96
CA LEU A 428 2.84 30.05 -13.52
C LEU A 428 2.77 28.55 -13.18
N THR A 429 1.97 27.79 -13.92
CA THR A 429 1.84 26.33 -13.70
C THR A 429 3.09 25.58 -14.14
N GLY A 430 3.67 25.92 -15.30
CA GLY A 430 4.90 25.35 -15.82
C GLY A 430 6.11 25.58 -14.91
N ALA A 431 6.30 26.81 -14.39
CA ALA A 431 7.38 27.07 -13.44
C ALA A 431 7.22 26.27 -12.13
N THR A 432 5.98 26.09 -11.67
CA THR A 432 5.68 25.24 -10.51
C THR A 432 6.03 23.78 -10.80
N PHE A 433 5.51 23.22 -11.90
CA PHE A 433 5.77 21.84 -12.30
C PHE A 433 7.27 21.55 -12.45
N LEU A 434 8.00 22.43 -13.15
CA LEU A 434 9.44 22.26 -13.37
C LEU A 434 10.25 22.35 -12.07
N ALA A 435 9.88 23.22 -11.13
CA ALA A 435 10.58 23.33 -9.85
C ALA A 435 10.42 22.07 -8.99
N PHE A 436 9.22 21.51 -8.90
CA PHE A 436 8.96 20.27 -8.16
C PHE A 436 9.51 19.02 -8.88
N ALA A 437 9.40 18.94 -10.20
CA ALA A 437 9.99 17.84 -10.97
C ALA A 437 11.54 17.84 -10.89
N PHE A 438 12.17 19.01 -10.95
CA PHE A 438 13.62 19.14 -10.77
C PHE A 438 14.05 18.79 -9.34
N TYR A 439 13.28 19.19 -8.33
CA TYR A 439 13.52 18.74 -6.95
C TYR A 439 13.43 17.22 -6.82
N GLY A 440 12.46 16.57 -7.48
CA GLY A 440 12.36 15.11 -7.54
C GLY A 440 13.59 14.42 -8.15
N LEU A 441 14.24 15.03 -9.14
CA LEU A 441 15.50 14.51 -9.70
C LEU A 441 16.66 14.62 -8.68
N CYS A 442 16.69 15.70 -7.89
CA CYS A 442 17.79 16.02 -6.98
C CYS A 442 17.63 15.51 -5.53
N TYR A 443 16.45 15.07 -5.10
CA TYR A 443 16.21 14.66 -3.72
C TYR A 443 16.12 13.13 -3.58
N HIS A 444 17.10 12.54 -2.90
CA HIS A 444 17.29 11.09 -2.76
C HIS A 444 16.71 10.61 -1.43
N VAL A 445 15.41 10.28 -1.45
CA VAL A 445 14.69 9.61 -0.36
C VAL A 445 13.80 8.49 -0.93
N PRO A 446 13.48 7.42 -0.17
CA PRO A 446 12.63 6.32 -0.64
C PRO A 446 11.23 6.76 -1.08
N ASP A 447 10.62 7.66 -0.31
CA ASP A 447 9.22 8.12 -0.41
C ASP A 447 9.01 9.29 -1.38
N ILE A 448 9.96 9.55 -2.30
CA ILE A 448 10.03 10.77 -3.14
C ILE A 448 8.74 11.13 -3.91
N SER A 449 7.80 10.20 -4.09
CA SER A 449 6.48 10.43 -4.68
C SER A 449 5.66 11.52 -3.96
N VAL A 450 5.72 11.62 -2.63
CA VAL A 450 4.92 12.60 -1.86
C VAL A 450 5.40 14.05 -2.10
N PHE A 451 6.70 14.24 -2.32
CA PHE A 451 7.29 15.53 -2.67
C PHE A 451 6.88 16.01 -4.07
N LEU A 452 6.42 15.11 -4.95
CA LEU A 452 5.96 15.42 -6.31
C LEU A 452 4.48 15.84 -6.37
N LEU A 453 3.72 15.73 -5.26
CA LEU A 453 2.28 16.04 -5.24
C LEU A 453 1.89 17.42 -5.80
N PRO A 454 2.64 18.53 -5.56
CA PRO A 454 2.32 19.81 -6.20
C PRO A 454 2.54 19.82 -7.73
N ALA A 455 3.41 18.97 -8.26
CA ALA A 455 3.54 18.74 -9.70
C ALA A 455 2.39 17.87 -10.24
N HIS A 456 1.96 16.83 -9.51
CA HIS A 456 0.76 16.05 -9.85
C HIS A 456 -0.51 16.91 -9.83
N LEU A 457 -0.61 17.86 -8.90
CA LEU A 457 -1.67 18.86 -8.84
C LEU A 457 -1.68 19.72 -10.12
N VAL A 458 -0.53 20.23 -10.54
CA VAL A 458 -0.41 20.99 -11.81
C VAL A 458 -0.76 20.11 -13.02
N LEU A 459 -0.35 18.85 -13.02
CA LEU A 459 -0.67 17.90 -14.09
C LEU A 459 -2.19 17.67 -14.19
N ALA A 460 -2.88 17.54 -13.05
CA ALA A 460 -4.35 17.50 -13.00
C ALA A 460 -5.01 18.81 -13.48
N LEU A 461 -4.41 19.98 -13.21
CA LEU A 461 -4.87 21.26 -13.78
C LEU A 461 -4.77 21.25 -15.32
N TRP A 462 -3.66 20.76 -15.88
CA TRP A 462 -3.48 20.65 -17.32
C TRP A 462 -4.46 19.65 -17.94
N ILE A 463 -4.65 18.48 -17.33
CA ILE A 463 -5.67 17.50 -17.73
C ILE A 463 -7.04 18.16 -17.78
N GLY A 464 -7.48 18.85 -16.72
CA GLY A 464 -8.79 19.52 -16.69
C GLY A 464 -8.96 20.61 -17.75
N VAL A 465 -7.88 21.33 -18.11
CA VAL A 465 -7.90 22.29 -19.23
C VAL A 465 -7.96 21.58 -20.59
N GLY A 466 -7.27 20.46 -20.76
CA GLY A 466 -7.34 19.63 -21.97
C GLY A 466 -8.73 19.03 -22.19
N ILE A 467 -9.28 18.42 -21.13
CA ILE A 467 -10.66 17.95 -21.03
C ILE A 467 -11.65 19.04 -21.44
N ALA A 468 -11.56 20.23 -20.86
CA ALA A 468 -12.43 21.37 -21.19
C ALA A 468 -12.23 21.88 -22.62
N SER A 469 -11.04 21.72 -23.20
CA SER A 469 -10.75 22.14 -24.57
C SER A 469 -11.39 21.23 -25.60
N LEU A 470 -11.29 19.92 -25.41
CA LEU A 470 -11.92 18.92 -26.27
C LEU A 470 -13.45 18.96 -26.17
N ALA A 471 -13.99 19.15 -24.95
CA ALA A 471 -15.43 19.29 -24.73
C ALA A 471 -16.07 20.47 -25.52
N ARG A 472 -15.28 21.53 -25.81
CA ARG A 472 -15.73 22.67 -26.64
C ARG A 472 -15.73 22.37 -28.14
N LEU A 473 -14.98 21.37 -28.61
CA LEU A 473 -14.91 21.01 -30.03
C LEU A 473 -16.07 20.09 -30.47
N ALA A 474 -16.63 19.30 -29.55
CA ALA A 474 -17.71 18.34 -29.83
C ALA A 474 -18.99 18.57 -28.99
N PRO A 475 -19.59 19.78 -28.95
CA PRO A 475 -20.74 20.10 -28.09
C PRO A 475 -22.04 19.33 -28.44
N ARG A 476 -22.05 18.53 -29.51
CA ARG A 476 -23.17 17.67 -29.91
C ARG A 476 -23.00 16.19 -29.55
N PHE A 477 -21.87 15.80 -28.98
CA PHE A 477 -21.60 14.41 -28.61
C PHE A 477 -21.49 14.25 -27.08
N ALA A 478 -22.62 13.92 -26.48
CA ALA A 478 -22.72 13.44 -25.10
C ALA A 478 -21.74 12.29 -24.72
N PRO A 479 -21.33 11.34 -25.59
CA PRO A 479 -20.29 10.37 -25.23
C PRO A 479 -18.94 10.99 -24.83
N PHE A 480 -18.68 12.27 -25.13
CA PHE A 480 -17.47 12.92 -24.64
C PHE A 480 -17.49 13.07 -23.11
N ALA A 481 -18.60 13.52 -22.51
CA ALA A 481 -18.72 13.63 -21.04
C ALA A 481 -18.58 12.28 -20.32
N VAL A 482 -18.92 11.19 -21.01
CA VAL A 482 -18.80 9.81 -20.55
C VAL A 482 -17.34 9.37 -20.50
N LEU A 483 -16.62 9.53 -21.61
CA LEU A 483 -15.18 9.25 -21.69
C LEU A 483 -14.38 10.05 -20.65
N LEU A 484 -14.78 11.30 -20.41
CA LEU A 484 -14.18 12.15 -19.38
C LEU A 484 -14.45 11.68 -17.95
N ALA A 485 -15.63 11.10 -17.70
CA ALA A 485 -15.99 10.55 -16.39
C ALA A 485 -15.28 9.23 -16.08
N MET A 486 -14.92 8.45 -17.11
CA MET A 486 -14.19 7.20 -16.91
C MET A 486 -12.84 7.39 -16.22
N LEU A 487 -12.16 8.53 -16.38
CA LEU A 487 -10.86 8.76 -15.76
C LEU A 487 -10.90 8.75 -14.22
N PRO A 488 -11.63 9.65 -13.52
CA PRO A 488 -11.71 9.60 -12.05
C PRO A 488 -12.41 8.33 -11.54
N LEU A 489 -13.37 7.77 -12.27
CA LEU A 489 -14.04 6.52 -11.89
C LEU A 489 -13.07 5.32 -11.95
N ASN A 490 -12.21 5.27 -12.97
CA ASN A 490 -11.12 4.28 -13.04
C ASN A 490 -10.19 4.43 -11.82
N LEU A 491 -9.73 5.65 -11.51
CA LEU A 491 -8.82 5.87 -10.38
C LEU A 491 -9.40 5.45 -9.02
N ILE A 492 -10.70 5.66 -8.79
CA ILE A 492 -11.37 5.13 -7.58
C ILE A 492 -11.23 3.61 -7.53
N TRP A 493 -11.60 2.90 -8.60
CA TRP A 493 -11.53 1.44 -8.66
C TRP A 493 -10.09 0.92 -8.55
N THR A 494 -9.13 1.52 -9.27
CA THR A 494 -7.75 1.02 -9.32
C THR A 494 -7.01 1.22 -8.01
N ASN A 495 -7.26 2.35 -7.34
CA ASN A 495 -6.43 2.80 -6.22
C ASN A 495 -7.05 2.44 -4.86
N LEU A 496 -8.39 2.28 -4.76
CA LEU A 496 -9.05 1.95 -3.48
C LEU A 496 -8.43 0.72 -2.79
N PRO A 497 -8.26 -0.45 -3.44
CA PRO A 497 -7.69 -1.62 -2.75
C PRO A 497 -6.21 -1.45 -2.37
N GLN A 498 -5.51 -0.50 -2.98
CA GLN A 498 -4.08 -0.24 -2.73
C GLN A 498 -3.85 0.76 -1.58
N VAL A 499 -4.79 1.67 -1.35
CA VAL A 499 -4.68 2.72 -0.34
C VAL A 499 -5.62 2.51 0.85
N ASP A 500 -6.54 1.56 0.82
CA ASP A 500 -7.47 1.35 1.94
C ASP A 500 -6.76 0.85 3.21
N GLN A 501 -6.62 1.74 4.20
CA GLN A 501 -6.01 1.45 5.50
C GLN A 501 -7.05 1.09 6.58
N SER A 502 -8.34 0.97 6.24
CA SER A 502 -9.44 0.83 7.22
C SER A 502 -9.37 -0.43 8.10
N HIS A 503 -8.63 -1.45 7.66
CA HIS A 503 -8.40 -2.71 8.38
C HIS A 503 -7.03 -2.76 9.09
N ASN A 504 -6.16 -1.77 8.87
CA ASN A 504 -4.81 -1.78 9.43
C ASN A 504 -4.84 -1.36 10.91
N ARG A 505 -4.71 -2.36 11.80
CA ARG A 505 -4.66 -2.20 13.28
C ARG A 505 -3.47 -2.88 13.94
N GLY A 506 -2.70 -3.68 13.19
CA GLY A 506 -1.76 -4.66 13.73
C GLY A 506 -0.72 -4.09 14.70
N ASN A 507 -0.18 -2.89 14.43
CA ASN A 507 0.80 -2.25 15.30
C ASN A 507 0.21 -1.90 16.68
N LEU A 508 -1.02 -1.36 16.72
CA LEU A 508 -1.68 -1.00 17.98
C LEU A 508 -2.08 -2.25 18.76
N ASP A 509 -2.64 -3.25 18.08
CA ASP A 509 -3.04 -4.53 18.69
C ASP A 509 -1.81 -5.26 19.28
N TRP A 510 -0.68 -5.28 18.56
CA TRP A 510 0.59 -5.84 19.05
C TRP A 510 1.10 -5.11 20.30
N GLY A 511 1.09 -3.77 20.30
CA GLY A 511 1.51 -2.98 21.46
C GLY A 511 0.61 -3.16 22.68
N GLN A 512 -0.71 -3.27 22.46
CA GLN A 512 -1.67 -3.55 23.53
C GLN A 512 -1.44 -4.93 24.14
N TYR A 513 -1.17 -5.95 23.32
CA TYR A 513 -0.80 -7.27 23.80
C TYR A 513 0.52 -7.23 24.59
N ALA A 514 1.58 -6.64 24.02
CA ALA A 514 2.90 -6.57 24.65
C ALA A 514 2.88 -5.87 26.02
N LEU A 515 2.11 -4.78 26.17
CA LEU A 515 1.96 -4.05 27.45
C LEU A 515 0.99 -4.72 28.45
N SER A 516 0.15 -5.66 28.01
CA SER A 516 -0.73 -6.43 28.90
C SER A 516 -0.03 -7.59 29.63
N LEU A 517 1.17 -7.95 29.16
CA LEU A 517 1.99 -9.01 29.75
C LEU A 517 2.52 -8.62 31.14
N PRO A 518 2.87 -9.61 32.00
CA PRO A 518 3.37 -9.37 33.36
C PRO A 518 4.85 -8.90 33.37
N LEU A 519 5.15 -7.80 32.69
CA LEU A 519 6.48 -7.18 32.69
C LEU A 519 6.77 -6.56 34.05
N ALA A 520 7.99 -6.73 34.56
CA ALA A 520 8.40 -6.19 35.86
C ALA A 520 8.22 -4.67 35.96
N GLU A 521 7.85 -4.17 37.14
CA GLU A 521 7.75 -2.73 37.40
C GLU A 521 9.13 -2.05 37.31
N ASN A 522 9.18 -0.81 36.81
CA ASN A 522 10.41 -0.03 36.65
C ASN A 522 11.48 -0.72 35.75
N SER A 523 11.05 -1.60 34.84
CA SER A 523 11.91 -2.27 33.86
C SER A 523 12.10 -1.43 32.58
N ALA A 524 13.12 -1.78 31.81
CA ALA A 524 13.41 -1.13 30.53
C ALA A 524 12.94 -1.99 29.35
N VAL A 525 12.47 -1.36 28.27
CA VAL A 525 12.19 -2.01 26.98
C VAL A 525 13.04 -1.35 25.90
N LEU A 526 14.07 -2.05 25.42
CA LEU A 526 14.92 -1.64 24.32
C LEU A 526 14.28 -2.11 23.01
N ALA A 527 13.79 -1.18 22.20
CA ALA A 527 12.98 -1.46 21.01
C ALA A 527 13.56 -0.84 19.74
N ASP A 528 13.28 -1.43 18.58
CA ASP A 528 13.51 -0.79 17.28
C ASP A 528 12.43 0.27 16.98
N SER A 529 12.56 0.99 15.86
CA SER A 529 11.62 2.05 15.48
C SER A 529 10.18 1.56 15.24
N GLU A 530 9.98 0.32 14.79
CA GLU A 530 8.64 -0.22 14.55
C GLU A 530 7.95 -0.63 15.85
N LYS A 531 8.68 -1.26 16.77
CA LYS A 531 8.12 -1.74 18.04
C LYS A 531 8.06 -0.63 19.10
N PHE A 532 8.99 0.32 19.07
CA PHE A 532 8.95 1.50 19.94
C PHE A 532 7.68 2.32 19.70
N ALA A 533 7.28 2.51 18.44
CA ALA A 533 6.15 3.35 18.06
C ALA A 533 4.83 3.02 18.81
N PRO A 534 4.27 1.80 18.75
CA PRO A 534 3.04 1.47 19.45
C PRO A 534 3.17 1.50 20.98
N LEU A 535 4.31 1.07 21.53
CA LEU A 535 4.56 1.12 22.98
C LEU A 535 4.59 2.57 23.49
N TYR A 536 5.32 3.45 22.79
CA TYR A 536 5.47 4.86 23.16
C TYR A 536 4.18 5.66 23.00
N TYR A 537 3.38 5.40 21.96
CA TYR A 537 2.04 5.99 21.85
C TYR A 537 1.15 5.55 23.02
N LEU A 538 1.04 4.23 23.29
CA LEU A 538 0.18 3.71 24.35
C LEU A 538 0.57 4.27 25.72
N GLN A 539 1.87 4.40 25.99
CA GLN A 539 2.35 4.99 27.25
C GLN A 539 2.13 6.50 27.33
N GLN A 540 2.57 7.26 26.33
CA GLN A 540 2.65 8.72 26.43
C GLN A 540 1.33 9.44 26.09
N ILE A 541 0.40 8.76 25.38
CA ILE A 541 -0.88 9.33 24.93
C ILE A 541 -2.07 8.67 25.62
N GLU A 542 -2.09 7.34 25.74
CA GLU A 542 -3.20 6.60 26.37
C GLU A 542 -2.92 6.22 27.84
N GLY A 543 -1.71 6.46 28.35
CA GLY A 543 -1.34 6.28 29.77
C GLY A 543 -1.03 4.84 30.21
N ALA A 544 -0.79 3.92 29.27
CA ALA A 544 -0.51 2.52 29.59
C ALA A 544 0.94 2.30 30.08
N ARG A 545 1.13 1.57 31.19
CA ARG A 545 2.46 1.22 31.74
C ARG A 545 3.44 2.42 31.84
N PRO A 546 3.09 3.50 32.56
CA PRO A 546 3.96 4.66 32.76
C PRO A 546 5.20 4.37 33.64
N ASP A 547 5.28 3.15 34.19
CA ASP A 547 6.40 2.62 34.97
C ASP A 547 7.55 2.08 34.10
N LEU A 548 7.32 1.84 32.80
CA LEU A 548 8.35 1.29 31.90
C LEU A 548 9.25 2.38 31.31
N ASP A 549 10.55 2.10 31.25
CA ASP A 549 11.50 2.95 30.54
C ASP A 549 11.66 2.46 29.09
N LEU A 550 11.04 3.18 28.15
CA LEU A 550 11.05 2.80 26.73
C LEU A 550 12.25 3.46 26.03
N VAL A 551 13.13 2.64 25.46
CA VAL A 551 14.43 3.07 24.92
C VAL A 551 14.54 2.73 23.43
N ILE A 552 14.94 3.73 22.65
CA ILE A 552 15.35 3.58 21.24
C ILE A 552 16.67 4.31 21.04
N LEU A 553 17.61 3.66 20.36
CA LEU A 553 19.00 4.11 20.15
C LEU A 553 19.41 3.95 18.68
N GLY A 554 20.41 4.73 18.26
CA GLY A 554 20.78 4.88 16.85
C GLY A 554 21.78 3.86 16.29
N SER A 555 22.42 3.05 17.12
CA SER A 555 23.38 2.02 16.68
C SER A 555 23.39 0.83 17.65
N GLU A 556 23.88 -0.30 17.18
CA GLU A 556 23.93 -1.55 17.96
C GLU A 556 24.80 -1.42 19.21
N GLU A 557 25.95 -0.76 19.09
CA GLU A 557 26.91 -0.53 20.18
C GLU A 557 26.28 0.28 21.32
N LEU A 558 25.37 1.21 20.98
CA LEU A 558 24.61 1.96 21.99
C LEU A 558 23.61 1.06 22.72
N TYR A 559 22.91 0.16 22.03
CA TYR A 559 22.04 -0.82 22.70
C TYR A 559 22.84 -1.77 23.59
N GLN A 560 24.02 -2.22 23.16
CA GLN A 560 24.90 -3.07 23.97
C GLN A 560 25.40 -2.36 25.23
N ALA A 561 25.85 -1.11 25.10
CA ALA A 561 26.29 -0.29 26.23
C ALA A 561 25.16 -0.06 27.23
N GLU A 562 23.96 0.28 26.74
CA GLU A 562 22.77 0.53 27.58
C GLU A 562 22.27 -0.74 28.28
N LEU A 563 22.20 -1.86 27.56
CA LEU A 563 21.87 -3.18 28.12
C LEU A 563 22.86 -3.55 29.24
N THR A 564 24.16 -3.45 28.97
CA THR A 564 25.22 -3.75 29.94
C THR A 564 25.12 -2.85 31.18
N ALA A 565 24.88 -1.55 31.00
CA ALA A 565 24.73 -0.61 32.10
C ALA A 565 23.52 -0.95 33.00
N ARG A 566 22.36 -1.23 32.41
CA ARG A 566 21.12 -1.55 33.13
C ARG A 566 21.18 -2.90 33.85
N LEU A 567 21.75 -3.93 33.21
CA LEU A 567 22.00 -5.21 33.87
C LEU A 567 23.01 -5.07 35.02
N GLY A 568 24.00 -4.18 34.88
CA GLY A 568 24.95 -3.84 35.94
C GLY A 568 24.33 -3.16 37.16
N THR A 569 23.21 -2.43 37.01
CA THR A 569 22.43 -1.87 38.12
C THR A 569 21.37 -2.81 38.66
N GLY A 570 21.19 -4.00 38.06
CA GLY A 570 20.16 -4.97 38.44
C GLY A 570 18.76 -4.65 37.90
N GLN A 571 18.62 -3.70 36.98
CA GLN A 571 17.34 -3.42 36.33
C GLN A 571 16.97 -4.57 35.37
N THR A 572 15.70 -4.97 35.37
CA THR A 572 15.20 -5.93 34.36
C THR A 572 15.11 -5.24 33.00
N VAL A 573 15.62 -5.90 31.96
CA VAL A 573 15.61 -5.40 30.58
C VAL A 573 14.88 -6.37 29.67
N TYR A 574 13.97 -5.82 28.85
CA TYR A 574 13.29 -6.52 27.77
C TYR A 574 13.77 -5.98 26.41
N LEU A 575 13.99 -6.87 25.45
CA LEU A 575 14.24 -6.53 24.06
C LEU A 575 12.94 -6.68 23.26
N ALA A 576 12.64 -5.68 22.44
CA ALA A 576 11.59 -5.68 21.43
C ALA A 576 12.18 -5.53 20.02
N ARG A 577 13.40 -6.07 19.81
CA ARG A 577 14.19 -5.98 18.57
C ARG A 577 15.24 -7.07 18.49
N TYR A 578 15.82 -7.28 17.31
CA TYR A 578 17.04 -8.07 17.18
C TYR A 578 18.26 -7.34 17.75
N LEU A 579 19.07 -8.06 18.52
CA LEU A 579 20.36 -7.62 19.06
C LEU A 579 21.28 -8.85 19.12
N PRO A 580 22.39 -8.90 18.35
CA PRO A 580 23.34 -10.01 18.37
C PRO A 580 24.25 -9.91 19.60
N HIS A 581 25.28 -10.76 19.67
CA HIS A 581 26.35 -10.67 20.67
C HIS A 581 25.87 -10.68 22.13
N LEU A 582 24.92 -11.57 22.43
CA LEU A 582 24.36 -11.81 23.76
C LEU A 582 24.96 -13.06 24.42
N GLU A 583 26.16 -13.48 24.01
CA GLU A 583 26.81 -14.69 24.52
C GLU A 583 27.09 -14.58 26.03
N GLY A 584 26.77 -15.62 26.79
CA GLY A 584 26.94 -15.65 28.25
C GLY A 584 25.85 -14.92 29.05
N LEU A 585 24.86 -14.33 28.39
CA LEU A 585 23.63 -13.84 29.04
C LEU A 585 22.54 -14.92 29.04
N TYR A 586 21.56 -14.77 29.93
CA TYR A 586 20.37 -15.62 29.99
C TYR A 586 19.18 -14.88 29.38
N LEU A 587 18.57 -15.48 28.35
CA LEU A 587 17.44 -14.91 27.63
C LEU A 587 16.19 -15.79 27.80
N ARG A 588 15.01 -15.17 27.87
CA ARG A 588 13.72 -15.89 27.81
C ARG A 588 12.64 -15.03 27.17
N SER A 589 11.71 -15.63 26.43
CA SER A 589 10.53 -14.94 25.91
C SER A 589 9.52 -14.65 27.01
N VAL A 590 9.01 -13.42 26.99
CA VAL A 590 7.81 -12.97 27.70
C VAL A 590 6.88 -12.42 26.63
N GLY A 591 6.08 -13.31 26.02
CA GLY A 591 5.38 -13.02 24.78
C GLY A 591 6.34 -12.60 23.66
N PRO A 592 6.02 -11.55 22.88
CA PRO A 592 6.86 -11.08 21.77
C PRO A 592 8.07 -10.26 22.23
N LEU A 593 8.29 -10.13 23.55
CA LEU A 593 9.45 -9.49 24.15
C LEU A 593 10.42 -10.55 24.66
N VAL A 594 11.71 -10.22 24.74
CA VAL A 594 12.75 -11.10 25.29
C VAL A 594 13.36 -10.47 26.53
N GLU A 595 13.15 -11.08 27.69
CA GLU A 595 13.80 -10.68 28.93
C GLU A 595 15.25 -11.17 28.95
N VAL A 596 16.19 -10.29 29.30
CA VAL A 596 17.63 -10.57 29.35
C VAL A 596 18.15 -10.38 30.77
N ARG A 597 19.01 -11.29 31.24
CA ARG A 597 19.64 -11.24 32.56
C ARG A 597 21.10 -11.71 32.54
N ASN A 598 21.87 -11.25 33.53
CA ASN A 598 23.21 -11.74 33.85
C ASN A 598 23.21 -12.93 34.85
N GLN A 599 22.04 -13.42 35.23
CA GLN A 599 21.83 -14.53 36.17
C GLN A 599 20.72 -15.44 35.65
N VAL A 600 20.81 -16.73 35.99
CA VAL A 600 19.80 -17.74 35.67
C VAL A 600 18.43 -17.29 36.21
N PHE A 601 17.38 -17.47 35.42
CA PHE A 601 16.01 -17.23 35.86
C PHE A 601 15.62 -18.21 36.97
N ALA A 602 14.79 -17.79 37.92
CA ALA A 602 14.17 -18.72 38.85
C ALA A 602 13.36 -19.78 38.08
N GLU A 603 13.39 -21.03 38.52
CA GLU A 603 12.66 -22.12 37.88
C GLU A 603 11.17 -21.79 37.80
N ASN A 604 10.63 -21.76 36.58
CA ASN A 604 9.20 -21.72 36.39
C ASN A 604 8.62 -23.08 36.82
N LEU A 605 7.58 -23.06 37.65
CA LEU A 605 6.78 -24.25 37.96
C LEU A 605 6.01 -24.69 36.71
N VAL A 606 6.65 -25.53 35.90
CA VAL A 606 6.03 -26.23 34.76
C VAL A 606 5.24 -27.45 35.25
N SER A 607 4.16 -27.79 34.55
CA SER A 607 3.33 -28.95 34.91
C SER A 607 4.04 -30.28 34.59
N GLY A 608 4.90 -30.27 33.56
CA GLY A 608 5.55 -31.46 33.01
C GLY A 608 4.62 -32.34 32.16
N GLU A 609 3.36 -31.94 31.96
CA GLU A 609 2.36 -32.75 31.22
C GLU A 609 2.71 -32.94 29.74
N LYS A 610 3.50 -32.02 29.15
CA LYS A 610 3.87 -32.01 27.74
C LYS A 610 5.38 -32.10 27.54
N SER A 611 6.03 -33.04 28.23
CA SER A 611 7.48 -33.24 28.13
C SER A 611 7.92 -34.26 27.07
N ALA A 612 9.00 -33.98 26.35
CA ALA A 612 9.67 -34.90 25.44
C ALA A 612 11.16 -34.55 25.23
N CYS A 613 12.01 -35.54 24.99
CA CYS A 613 13.40 -35.33 24.53
C CYS A 613 13.45 -35.22 23.00
N PHE A 614 14.30 -34.34 22.50
CA PHE A 614 14.62 -34.11 21.08
C PHE A 614 16.12 -34.38 20.87
N GLY A 615 16.43 -35.46 20.15
CA GLY A 615 17.79 -36.02 20.11
C GLY A 615 18.25 -36.45 21.51
N GLU A 616 19.54 -36.32 21.77
CA GLU A 616 20.18 -36.70 23.04
C GLU A 616 20.41 -35.51 24.00
N ALA A 617 20.15 -34.28 23.56
CA ALA A 617 20.64 -33.07 24.24
C ALA A 617 19.57 -32.05 24.66
N ILE A 618 18.38 -32.05 24.04
CA ILE A 618 17.34 -31.05 24.29
C ILE A 618 16.08 -31.72 24.83
N ARG A 619 15.48 -31.16 25.88
CA ARG A 619 14.18 -31.56 26.41
C ARG A 619 13.18 -30.41 26.31
N LEU A 620 12.00 -30.68 25.78
CA LEU A 620 10.80 -29.89 26.06
C LEU A 620 10.30 -30.30 27.45
N LEU A 621 10.18 -29.34 28.36
CA LEU A 621 9.62 -29.53 29.70
C LEU A 621 8.09 -29.44 29.67
N ASP A 622 7.56 -28.42 28.99
CA ASP A 622 6.11 -28.16 28.91
C ASP A 622 5.77 -27.16 27.78
N ALA A 623 4.48 -26.96 27.50
CA ALA A 623 3.99 -25.99 26.53
C ALA A 623 2.62 -25.38 26.90
N GLN A 624 2.54 -24.05 26.94
CA GLN A 624 1.31 -23.29 27.14
C GLN A 624 0.78 -22.75 25.81
N VAL A 625 -0.53 -22.87 25.56
CA VAL A 625 -1.19 -22.29 24.38
C VAL A 625 -2.37 -21.46 24.84
N ASP A 626 -2.27 -20.14 24.69
CA ASP A 626 -3.31 -19.19 25.08
C ASP A 626 -4.07 -18.67 23.85
N ALA A 627 -5.33 -18.30 24.06
CA ALA A 627 -6.10 -17.52 23.09
C ALA A 627 -5.65 -16.06 23.09
N ASP A 628 -5.76 -15.39 21.94
CA ASP A 628 -5.47 -13.96 21.85
C ASP A 628 -6.46 -13.13 22.72
N PRO A 629 -5.98 -12.29 23.65
CA PRO A 629 -6.84 -11.56 24.59
C PRO A 629 -7.64 -10.43 23.92
N LEU A 630 -7.31 -10.06 22.69
CA LEU A 630 -8.03 -9.08 21.87
C LEU A 630 -9.07 -9.76 20.94
N GLY A 631 -9.21 -11.08 21.02
CA GLY A 631 -10.16 -11.87 20.23
C GLY A 631 -9.75 -12.10 18.77
N ARG A 632 -8.47 -11.90 18.43
CA ARG A 632 -7.94 -12.11 17.06
C ARG A 632 -7.88 -13.61 16.74
N ALA A 633 -7.83 -13.94 15.44
CA ALA A 633 -7.67 -15.31 14.94
C ALA A 633 -6.21 -15.81 15.08
N THR A 634 -5.71 -15.80 16.32
CA THR A 634 -4.32 -16.06 16.70
C THR A 634 -4.29 -16.96 17.95
N ARG A 635 -3.21 -17.72 18.11
CA ARG A 635 -2.84 -18.42 19.36
C ARG A 635 -1.44 -18.01 19.78
N HIS A 636 -1.25 -17.87 21.08
CA HIS A 636 0.03 -17.56 21.69
C HIS A 636 0.61 -18.85 22.26
N LEU A 637 1.65 -19.40 21.63
CA LEU A 637 2.35 -20.57 22.11
C LEU A 637 3.58 -20.13 22.92
N THR A 638 3.76 -20.69 24.11
CA THR A 638 5.01 -20.60 24.88
C THR A 638 5.52 -22.00 25.16
N LEU A 639 6.72 -22.31 24.69
CA LEU A 639 7.43 -23.56 24.88
C LEU A 639 8.45 -23.39 26.01
N TYR A 640 8.61 -24.40 26.86
CA TYR A 640 9.60 -24.41 27.93
C TYR A 640 10.65 -25.48 27.63
N TRP A 641 11.82 -25.06 27.16
CA TRP A 641 12.93 -25.93 26.78
C TRP A 641 14.00 -26.02 27.87
N GLN A 642 14.81 -27.06 27.85
CA GLN A 642 16.02 -27.21 28.66
C GLN A 642 17.06 -28.04 27.90
N ALA A 643 18.34 -27.65 27.95
CA ALA A 643 19.43 -28.49 27.49
C ALA A 643 19.84 -29.49 28.60
N GLU A 644 19.76 -30.79 28.33
CA GLU A 644 20.23 -31.85 29.25
C GLU A 644 21.75 -32.05 29.15
N THR A 645 22.32 -31.80 27.97
CA THR A 645 23.77 -31.84 27.69
C THR A 645 24.16 -30.68 26.76
N GLU A 646 25.45 -30.51 26.49
CA GLU A 646 25.94 -29.48 25.56
C GLU A 646 25.37 -29.69 24.15
N VAL A 647 24.77 -28.66 23.58
CA VAL A 647 24.14 -28.70 22.25
C VAL A 647 25.12 -28.20 21.20
N SER A 648 25.49 -29.04 20.23
CA SER A 648 26.43 -28.67 19.16
C SER A 648 25.79 -28.05 17.92
N GLY A 649 24.47 -28.24 17.73
CA GLY A 649 23.72 -27.77 16.57
C GLY A 649 22.90 -26.51 16.83
N ASP A 650 22.81 -25.64 15.82
CA ASP A 650 21.81 -24.56 15.76
C ASP A 650 20.53 -25.11 15.08
N PHE A 651 19.42 -25.06 15.80
CA PHE A 651 18.13 -25.59 15.38
C PHE A 651 17.05 -24.51 15.44
N VAL A 652 16.15 -24.55 14.46
CA VAL A 652 14.92 -23.75 14.43
C VAL A 652 13.75 -24.59 14.92
N VAL A 653 12.87 -23.96 15.69
CA VAL A 653 11.57 -24.52 16.05
C VAL A 653 10.65 -24.39 14.83
N ARG A 654 10.11 -25.53 14.36
CA ARG A 654 8.98 -25.54 13.43
C ARG A 654 7.73 -26.02 14.15
N LEU A 655 6.61 -25.41 13.80
CA LEU A 655 5.28 -25.74 14.26
C LEU A 655 4.47 -26.25 13.08
N ARG A 656 3.64 -27.26 13.31
CA ARG A 656 2.66 -27.70 12.32
C ARG A 656 1.30 -28.02 12.94
N LEU A 657 0.27 -27.82 12.14
CA LEU A 657 -1.11 -28.19 12.48
C LEU A 657 -1.50 -29.41 11.66
N VAL A 658 -1.84 -30.48 12.36
CA VAL A 658 -2.16 -31.79 11.80
C VAL A 658 -3.62 -32.10 12.07
N ASP A 659 -4.36 -32.61 11.08
CA ASP A 659 -5.77 -32.99 11.25
C ASP A 659 -5.94 -34.38 11.90
N ALA A 660 -7.20 -34.81 12.05
CA ALA A 660 -7.54 -36.09 12.69
C ALA A 660 -7.00 -37.32 11.94
N ASP A 661 -6.77 -37.20 10.63
CA ASP A 661 -6.24 -38.25 9.75
C ASP A 661 -4.70 -38.25 9.68
N ASP A 662 -4.05 -37.47 10.57
CA ASP A 662 -2.60 -37.24 10.64
C ASP A 662 -1.97 -36.56 9.40
N HIS A 663 -2.77 -35.87 8.57
CA HIS A 663 -2.24 -35.04 7.49
C HIS A 663 -1.78 -33.67 8.00
N THR A 664 -0.59 -33.24 7.59
CA THR A 664 -0.11 -31.87 7.87
C THR A 664 -0.88 -30.87 7.01
N ARG A 665 -1.57 -29.92 7.65
CA ARG A 665 -2.42 -28.93 6.97
C ARG A 665 -1.77 -27.54 6.94
N TRP A 666 -0.93 -27.22 7.92
CA TRP A 666 -0.10 -26.01 7.93
C TRP A 666 1.24 -26.31 8.63
N GLU A 667 2.32 -25.71 8.16
CA GLU A 667 3.64 -25.72 8.79
C GLU A 667 4.23 -24.30 8.74
N SER A 668 5.02 -23.93 9.76
CA SER A 668 5.77 -22.68 9.81
C SER A 668 7.16 -22.82 9.18
N ASP A 669 7.65 -21.78 8.50
CA ASP A 669 9.01 -21.71 7.94
C ASP A 669 10.12 -22.07 8.95
N GLY A 670 9.86 -21.74 10.23
CA GLY A 670 10.72 -22.02 11.37
C GLY A 670 11.39 -20.76 11.92
N MET A 671 11.63 -20.74 13.23
CA MET A 671 12.29 -19.63 13.91
C MET A 671 13.31 -20.15 14.92
N ARG A 672 14.48 -19.50 15.04
CA ARG A 672 15.38 -19.75 16.18
C ARG A 672 14.65 -19.43 17.48
N PRO A 673 14.84 -20.20 18.56
CA PRO A 673 14.17 -19.94 19.82
C PRO A 673 14.37 -18.52 20.38
N VAL A 674 13.44 -18.12 21.24
CA VAL A 674 13.43 -16.85 21.97
C VAL A 674 13.34 -15.67 21.00
N ASN A 675 12.28 -15.65 20.19
CA ASN A 675 12.02 -14.63 19.16
C ASN A 675 13.21 -14.42 18.20
N GLY A 676 13.94 -15.49 17.85
CA GLY A 676 15.10 -15.43 16.97
C GLY A 676 16.45 -15.15 17.65
N LEU A 677 16.50 -14.89 18.95
CA LEU A 677 17.68 -14.36 19.65
C LEU A 677 18.56 -15.40 20.34
N TYR A 678 18.07 -16.60 20.63
CA TYR A 678 18.82 -17.60 21.40
C TYR A 678 19.05 -18.89 20.61
N PRO A 679 20.13 -18.98 19.79
CA PRO A 679 20.44 -20.19 19.05
C PRO A 679 20.71 -21.36 20.01
N THR A 680 20.29 -22.57 19.63
CA THR A 680 20.27 -23.73 20.53
C THR A 680 21.64 -24.19 20.98
N ASN A 681 22.69 -23.94 20.18
CA ASN A 681 24.08 -24.23 20.56
C ASN A 681 24.68 -23.23 21.56
N GLY A 682 23.97 -22.14 21.87
CA GLY A 682 24.32 -21.21 22.96
C GLY A 682 23.66 -21.54 24.30
N TRP A 683 22.86 -22.62 24.39
CA TRP A 683 22.02 -22.91 25.55
C TRP A 683 22.82 -23.50 26.74
N PRO A 684 22.73 -22.90 27.94
CA PRO A 684 23.32 -23.45 29.15
C PRO A 684 22.62 -24.74 29.61
N VAL A 685 23.41 -25.75 29.96
CA VAL A 685 22.91 -27.03 30.49
C VAL A 685 22.13 -26.82 31.79
N GLY A 686 20.95 -27.45 31.88
CA GLY A 686 20.08 -27.41 33.05
C GLY A 686 19.22 -26.15 33.19
N VAL A 687 19.33 -25.16 32.30
CA VAL A 687 18.54 -23.92 32.38
C VAL A 687 17.24 -24.02 31.59
N THR A 688 16.12 -23.64 32.22
CA THR A 688 14.82 -23.53 31.57
C THR A 688 14.70 -22.27 30.73
N ILE A 689 14.37 -22.44 29.46
CA ILE A 689 14.25 -21.38 28.45
C ILE A 689 12.77 -21.28 28.02
N SER A 690 12.16 -20.12 28.23
CA SER A 690 10.83 -19.79 27.71
C SER A 690 10.97 -19.29 26.27
N ASP A 691 10.20 -19.85 25.34
CA ASP A 691 10.30 -19.59 23.90
C ASP A 691 8.90 -19.36 23.31
N TYR A 692 8.65 -18.15 22.79
CA TYR A 692 7.33 -17.72 22.35
C TYR A 692 7.17 -17.74 20.84
N HIS A 693 6.00 -18.18 20.37
CA HIS A 693 5.60 -18.22 18.96
C HIS A 693 4.17 -17.68 18.78
N GLU A 694 3.97 -16.79 17.81
CA GLU A 694 2.64 -16.29 17.40
C GLU A 694 2.07 -17.16 16.27
N ILE A 695 1.08 -18.00 16.56
CA ILE A 695 0.41 -18.84 15.56
C ILE A 695 -0.78 -18.06 14.99
N LYS A 696 -0.57 -17.37 13.88
CA LYS A 696 -1.64 -16.72 13.10
C LYS A 696 -2.40 -17.81 12.33
N ILE A 697 -3.68 -17.99 12.63
CA ILE A 697 -4.50 -19.07 12.03
C ILE A 697 -4.72 -18.73 10.55
N PRO A 698 -4.21 -19.53 9.58
CA PRO A 698 -4.46 -19.28 8.17
C PRO A 698 -5.96 -19.35 7.86
N PRO A 699 -6.52 -18.39 7.11
CA PRO A 699 -7.97 -18.30 6.90
C PRO A 699 -8.54 -19.45 6.05
N TRP A 700 -7.67 -20.19 5.35
CA TRP A 700 -8.01 -21.36 4.53
C TRP A 700 -8.00 -22.69 5.29
N LEU A 701 -7.60 -22.71 6.57
CA LEU A 701 -7.83 -23.88 7.41
C LEU A 701 -9.33 -24.00 7.70
N PRO A 702 -9.95 -25.16 7.44
CA PRO A 702 -11.31 -25.43 7.89
C PRO A 702 -11.47 -25.24 9.41
N ARG A 703 -12.71 -25.00 9.85
CA ARG A 703 -13.03 -25.16 11.27
C ARG A 703 -12.86 -26.63 11.65
N GLY A 704 -12.16 -26.91 12.73
CA GLY A 704 -11.97 -28.27 13.22
C GLY A 704 -11.01 -28.37 14.39
N GLU A 705 -10.83 -29.60 14.86
CA GLU A 705 -9.78 -29.95 15.82
C GLU A 705 -8.48 -30.28 15.08
N TYR A 706 -7.39 -29.67 15.52
CA TYR A 706 -6.05 -29.88 14.96
C TYR A 706 -5.05 -30.19 16.07
N LYS A 707 -4.24 -31.23 15.88
CA LYS A 707 -3.08 -31.50 16.74
C LYS A 707 -2.01 -30.46 16.40
N LEU A 708 -1.69 -29.58 17.34
CA LEU A 708 -0.50 -28.74 17.26
C LEU A 708 0.72 -29.60 17.58
N GLN A 709 1.66 -29.68 16.63
CA GLN A 709 2.92 -30.39 16.78
C GLN A 709 4.11 -29.44 16.65
N VAL A 710 5.21 -29.80 17.32
CA VAL A 710 6.48 -29.06 17.31
C VAL A 710 7.63 -30.00 16.97
N GLY A 711 8.63 -29.47 16.26
CA GLY A 711 9.88 -30.15 15.96
C GLY A 711 11.06 -29.18 15.94
N LEU A 712 12.27 -29.72 16.15
CA LEU A 712 13.53 -28.98 16.06
C LEU A 712 14.29 -29.43 14.83
N PHE A 713 14.56 -28.50 13.91
CA PHE A 713 15.15 -28.78 12.60
C PHE A 713 16.41 -27.95 12.38
N PRO A 714 17.41 -28.45 11.64
CA PRO A 714 18.43 -27.58 11.07
C PRO A 714 17.79 -26.46 10.24
N PRO A 715 18.31 -25.22 10.27
CA PRO A 715 17.75 -24.11 9.49
C PRO A 715 17.75 -24.39 7.98
N PHE A 716 18.76 -25.11 7.48
CA PHE A 716 18.92 -25.51 6.09
C PHE A 716 19.22 -27.02 5.98
N PRO A 717 18.92 -27.68 4.85
CA PRO A 717 19.25 -29.09 4.66
C PRO A 717 20.75 -29.33 4.76
N ILE A 718 21.14 -30.36 5.52
CA ILE A 718 22.56 -30.71 5.70
C ILE A 718 22.90 -31.83 4.73
N GLN A 719 23.96 -31.65 3.93
CA GLN A 719 24.48 -32.74 3.11
C GLN A 719 25.00 -33.87 4.01
N GLU A 720 24.51 -35.09 3.79
CA GLU A 720 24.95 -36.24 4.57
C GLU A 720 26.41 -36.56 4.24
N LYS A 721 27.25 -36.73 5.27
CA LYS A 721 28.66 -37.07 5.07
C LYS A 721 28.75 -38.40 4.32
N GLN A 722 29.37 -38.36 3.12
CA GLN A 722 29.52 -39.47 2.18
C GLN A 722 28.27 -39.83 1.36
N SER A 723 27.34 -38.90 1.16
CA SER A 723 26.24 -39.04 0.19
C SER A 723 25.97 -37.74 -0.59
N ASP A 724 25.38 -37.88 -1.77
CA ASP A 724 24.77 -36.77 -2.52
C ASP A 724 23.35 -36.44 -2.02
N SER A 725 22.84 -37.18 -1.01
CA SER A 725 21.59 -36.85 -0.32
C SER A 725 21.76 -35.72 0.69
N PHE A 726 20.83 -34.78 0.65
CA PHE A 726 20.61 -33.78 1.69
C PHE A 726 19.53 -34.26 2.63
N SER A 727 19.81 -34.23 3.94
CA SER A 727 18.82 -34.55 4.96
C SER A 727 18.08 -33.30 5.42
N THR A 728 16.75 -33.41 5.48
CA THR A 728 15.83 -32.42 6.04
C THR A 728 15.20 -32.89 7.35
N SER A 729 15.67 -34.01 7.91
CA SER A 729 15.13 -34.57 9.15
C SER A 729 15.43 -33.68 10.35
N GLY A 730 14.47 -33.62 11.26
CA GLY A 730 14.62 -32.96 12.55
C GLY A 730 15.28 -33.86 13.60
N LEU A 731 15.34 -33.36 14.82
CA LEU A 731 15.75 -34.14 15.98
C LEU A 731 14.66 -35.15 16.35
N GLN A 732 15.04 -36.44 16.41
CA GLN A 732 14.14 -37.53 16.80
C GLN A 732 13.56 -37.35 18.20
N VAL A 733 12.28 -37.61 18.36
CA VAL A 733 11.53 -37.39 19.61
C VAL A 733 11.47 -38.66 20.45
N GLY A 734 12.00 -38.60 21.68
CA GLY A 734 11.86 -39.67 22.68
C GLY A 734 12.45 -41.03 22.28
N GLY A 735 13.41 -41.05 21.36
CA GLY A 735 13.97 -42.29 20.80
C GLY A 735 13.07 -42.98 19.76
N ALA A 736 11.96 -42.36 19.34
CA ALA A 736 11.13 -42.81 18.25
C ALA A 736 11.61 -42.23 16.90
N THR A 737 11.22 -42.87 15.80
CA THR A 737 11.57 -42.46 14.42
C THR A 737 10.74 -41.27 13.90
N THR A 738 10.30 -40.37 14.78
CA THR A 738 9.50 -39.18 14.43
C THR A 738 10.23 -37.92 14.89
N ASP A 739 10.23 -36.91 14.03
CA ASP A 739 10.87 -35.60 14.26
C ASP A 739 9.90 -34.60 14.93
N TRP A 740 8.68 -35.05 15.22
CA TRP A 740 7.56 -34.23 15.67
C TRP A 740 6.92 -34.76 16.97
N PHE A 741 6.68 -33.85 17.91
CA PHE A 741 5.98 -34.08 19.17
C PHE A 741 4.61 -33.38 19.17
N SER A 742 3.59 -33.99 19.78
CA SER A 742 2.23 -33.43 19.84
C SER A 742 1.97 -32.71 21.16
N LEU A 743 1.69 -31.41 21.10
CA LEU A 743 1.53 -30.53 22.28
C LEU A 743 0.10 -30.51 22.82
N SER A 744 -0.87 -30.33 21.93
CA SER A 744 -2.28 -30.12 22.30
C SER A 744 -3.17 -30.19 21.07
N THR A 745 -4.41 -30.66 21.25
CA THR A 745 -5.47 -30.43 20.27
C THR A 745 -6.01 -29.01 20.42
N LEU A 746 -6.15 -28.29 19.31
CA LEU A 746 -6.72 -26.95 19.24
C LEU A 746 -8.03 -26.99 18.43
N GLU A 747 -9.13 -26.48 18.97
CA GLU A 747 -10.25 -26.07 18.13
C GLU A 747 -9.87 -24.76 17.44
N LEU A 748 -9.75 -24.81 16.11
CA LEU A 748 -9.47 -23.66 15.27
C LEU A 748 -10.76 -23.17 14.61
N VAL A 749 -10.97 -21.87 14.70
CA VAL A 749 -12.01 -21.15 13.98
C VAL A 749 -11.29 -20.12 13.11
N PRO A 750 -11.37 -20.20 11.77
CA PRO A 750 -10.75 -19.22 10.88
C PRO A 750 -11.37 -17.83 11.08
N SER A 751 -10.66 -16.78 10.66
CA SER A 751 -11.16 -15.40 10.74
C SER A 751 -12.53 -15.27 10.06
N PRO A 752 -13.55 -14.66 10.71
CA PRO A 752 -14.86 -14.45 10.09
C PRO A 752 -14.82 -13.44 8.94
N ASP A 753 -13.75 -12.65 8.84
CA ASP A 753 -13.51 -11.70 7.76
C ASP A 753 -12.05 -11.84 7.28
N PRO A 754 -11.77 -12.74 6.31
CA PRO A 754 -10.42 -12.95 5.79
C PRO A 754 -10.08 -11.92 4.70
N PRO A 755 -8.86 -11.35 4.68
CA PRO A 755 -8.44 -10.37 3.68
C PRO A 755 -8.70 -10.84 2.25
N SER A 756 -9.16 -9.94 1.37
CA SER A 756 -9.42 -10.23 -0.04
C SER A 756 -8.17 -10.79 -0.73
N LEU A 757 -8.36 -11.79 -1.60
CA LEU A 757 -7.27 -12.31 -2.43
C LEU A 757 -6.97 -11.31 -3.57
N PRO A 758 -5.75 -11.27 -4.12
CA PRO A 758 -5.32 -10.24 -5.09
C PRO A 758 -6.13 -10.21 -6.40
N ARG A 759 -6.83 -11.30 -6.74
CA ARG A 759 -7.70 -11.39 -7.93
C ARG A 759 -9.13 -11.72 -7.50
N GLU A 760 -10.03 -10.73 -7.54
CA GLU A 760 -11.46 -10.94 -7.35
C GLU A 760 -12.11 -11.54 -8.60
N GLN A 761 -13.01 -12.52 -8.43
CA GLN A 761 -13.68 -13.22 -9.52
C GLN A 761 -14.99 -13.83 -9.02
N ARG A 762 -16.10 -13.72 -9.75
CA ARG A 762 -17.42 -14.18 -9.28
C ARG A 762 -18.01 -15.29 -10.16
N TYR A 763 -17.97 -16.53 -9.67
CA TYR A 763 -18.62 -17.69 -10.29
C TYR A 763 -19.67 -18.26 -9.34
N LEU A 764 -20.90 -18.40 -9.82
CA LEU A 764 -22.01 -19.03 -9.07
C LEU A 764 -22.14 -20.50 -9.50
N PHE A 765 -22.25 -21.39 -8.52
CA PHE A 765 -22.54 -22.82 -8.69
C PHE A 765 -24.03 -23.11 -8.49
N THR A 766 -24.52 -24.24 -9.02
CA THR A 766 -25.96 -24.59 -8.99
C THR A 766 -26.54 -24.82 -7.60
N ASN A 767 -25.70 -25.23 -6.63
CA ASN A 767 -25.99 -25.31 -5.20
C ASN A 767 -26.07 -23.94 -4.49
N GLY A 768 -25.79 -22.82 -5.16
CA GLY A 768 -25.80 -21.47 -4.57
C GLY A 768 -24.44 -20.97 -4.07
N ALA A 769 -23.41 -21.81 -4.07
CA ALA A 769 -22.06 -21.42 -3.65
C ALA A 769 -21.39 -20.46 -4.66
N TRP A 770 -20.45 -19.65 -4.16
CA TRP A 770 -19.69 -18.70 -4.97
C TRP A 770 -18.19 -18.90 -4.81
N LEU A 771 -17.47 -19.02 -5.92
CA LEU A 771 -16.07 -18.59 -5.95
C LEU A 771 -16.05 -17.06 -6.09
N THR A 772 -15.29 -16.39 -5.24
CA THR A 772 -15.27 -14.92 -5.05
C THR A 772 -13.92 -14.27 -5.34
N GLY A 773 -12.86 -15.07 -5.49
CA GLY A 773 -11.51 -14.64 -5.85
C GLY A 773 -10.50 -15.79 -5.72
N TYR A 774 -9.25 -15.53 -6.10
CA TYR A 774 -8.15 -16.49 -6.00
C TYR A 774 -6.77 -15.80 -5.91
N ASP A 775 -5.76 -16.53 -5.45
CA ASP A 775 -4.35 -16.18 -5.61
C ASP A 775 -3.56 -17.39 -6.12
N MET A 776 -2.67 -17.16 -7.08
CA MET A 776 -1.82 -18.19 -7.68
C MET A 776 -0.70 -17.53 -8.50
N ALA A 777 0.48 -18.16 -8.57
CA ALA A 777 1.60 -17.64 -9.35
C ALA A 777 1.25 -17.52 -10.84
N GLY A 778 1.89 -16.56 -11.54
CA GLY A 778 1.74 -16.40 -12.99
C GLY A 778 2.62 -17.36 -13.81
N GLU A 779 3.62 -17.95 -13.16
CA GLU A 779 4.64 -18.83 -13.74
C GLU A 779 4.86 -20.01 -12.77
N ALA A 780 5.22 -21.18 -13.29
CA ALA A 780 5.50 -22.40 -12.55
C ALA A 780 6.62 -23.19 -13.24
N PHE A 781 7.40 -23.99 -12.50
CA PHE A 781 8.35 -24.93 -13.10
C PHE A 781 7.67 -26.26 -13.44
N ALA A 782 8.07 -26.88 -14.55
CA ALA A 782 7.54 -28.18 -14.95
C ALA A 782 7.65 -29.24 -13.84
N GLY A 783 6.53 -29.88 -13.49
CA GLY A 783 6.48 -30.89 -12.42
C GLY A 783 6.56 -30.38 -10.98
N ALA A 784 6.79 -29.09 -10.74
CA ALA A 784 6.93 -28.52 -9.39
C ALA A 784 5.58 -28.41 -8.64
N PRO A 785 5.57 -28.33 -7.30
CA PRO A 785 4.38 -28.02 -6.53
C PRO A 785 3.83 -26.63 -6.86
N PHE A 786 2.53 -26.53 -7.12
CA PHE A 786 1.84 -25.29 -7.43
C PHE A 786 0.71 -25.03 -6.44
N VAL A 787 0.81 -23.95 -5.67
CA VAL A 787 -0.19 -23.56 -4.65
C VAL A 787 -1.18 -22.53 -5.22
N ALA A 788 -2.47 -22.87 -5.18
CA ALA A 788 -3.59 -21.99 -5.48
C ALA A 788 -4.47 -21.78 -4.23
N ASP A 789 -4.70 -20.52 -3.88
CA ASP A 789 -5.65 -20.09 -2.85
C ASP A 789 -6.95 -19.66 -3.51
N LEU A 790 -8.09 -20.05 -2.94
CA LEU A 790 -9.44 -19.77 -3.43
C LEU A 790 -10.26 -19.08 -2.35
N ALA A 791 -11.13 -18.15 -2.74
CA ALA A 791 -12.03 -17.42 -1.85
C ALA A 791 -13.48 -17.81 -2.12
N TRP A 792 -14.23 -18.15 -1.06
CA TRP A 792 -15.58 -18.71 -1.16
C TRP A 792 -16.63 -17.89 -0.39
N GLN A 793 -17.89 -17.99 -0.81
CA GLN A 793 -19.05 -17.44 -0.12
C GLN A 793 -20.28 -18.32 -0.38
N GLY A 794 -21.13 -18.54 0.63
CA GLY A 794 -22.38 -19.29 0.45
C GLY A 794 -22.20 -20.81 0.27
N VAL A 795 -21.11 -21.39 0.79
CA VAL A 795 -20.92 -22.84 0.83
C VAL A 795 -21.74 -23.40 2.00
N GLU A 796 -22.95 -23.89 1.74
CA GLU A 796 -23.88 -24.37 2.80
C GLU A 796 -23.67 -25.84 3.18
N GLU A 797 -23.25 -26.68 2.22
CA GLU A 797 -22.98 -28.12 2.42
C GLU A 797 -21.50 -28.47 2.19
N ASN A 798 -21.12 -29.73 2.42
CA ASN A 798 -19.76 -30.22 2.15
C ASN A 798 -19.60 -30.55 0.67
N GLU A 799 -18.59 -29.96 0.05
CA GLU A 799 -18.37 -29.94 -1.39
C GLU A 799 -17.02 -30.54 -1.78
N GLN A 800 -16.79 -30.70 -3.08
CA GLN A 800 -15.50 -31.10 -3.64
C GLN A 800 -15.03 -30.12 -4.71
N VAL A 801 -13.92 -29.43 -4.45
CA VAL A 801 -13.26 -28.54 -5.40
C VAL A 801 -12.46 -29.36 -6.39
N ARG A 802 -12.77 -29.18 -7.67
CA ARG A 802 -12.02 -29.72 -8.80
C ARG A 802 -11.10 -28.64 -9.36
N LEU A 803 -9.79 -28.93 -9.47
CA LEU A 803 -8.81 -28.11 -10.18
C LEU A 803 -8.31 -28.87 -11.41
N THR A 804 -8.36 -28.24 -12.59
CA THR A 804 -8.02 -28.86 -13.87
C THR A 804 -7.02 -28.01 -14.66
N TRP A 805 -5.91 -28.61 -15.07
CA TRP A 805 -4.97 -28.01 -16.02
C TRP A 805 -5.45 -28.23 -17.45
N VAL A 806 -5.53 -27.15 -18.24
CA VAL A 806 -5.92 -27.18 -19.65
C VAL A 806 -4.86 -26.50 -20.51
N ASP A 807 -4.42 -27.15 -21.59
CA ASP A 807 -3.41 -26.62 -22.51
C ASP A 807 -3.99 -25.58 -23.49
N GLN A 808 -3.13 -25.00 -24.35
CA GLN A 808 -3.58 -24.08 -25.40
C GLN A 808 -4.53 -24.72 -26.44
N GLY A 809 -4.49 -26.04 -26.61
CA GLY A 809 -5.39 -26.80 -27.48
C GLY A 809 -6.80 -26.99 -26.89
N GLY A 810 -6.98 -26.69 -25.60
CA GLY A 810 -8.22 -26.94 -24.88
C GLY A 810 -8.33 -28.37 -24.33
N GLN A 811 -7.25 -29.15 -24.32
CA GLN A 811 -7.23 -30.50 -23.77
C GLN A 811 -6.97 -30.46 -22.26
N GLU A 812 -7.79 -31.17 -21.48
CA GLU A 812 -7.52 -31.44 -20.06
C GLU A 812 -6.30 -32.35 -19.94
N THR A 813 -5.27 -31.91 -19.20
CA THR A 813 -4.03 -32.68 -19.01
C THR A 813 -3.96 -33.38 -17.66
N GLU A 814 -4.38 -32.68 -16.60
CA GLU A 814 -4.39 -33.21 -15.23
C GLU A 814 -5.57 -32.61 -14.44
N THR A 815 -6.15 -33.40 -13.53
CA THR A 815 -7.25 -32.99 -12.66
C THR A 815 -6.97 -33.45 -11.24
N SER A 816 -7.11 -32.55 -10.27
CA SER A 816 -7.06 -32.84 -8.84
C SER A 816 -8.39 -32.49 -8.17
N ILE A 817 -8.79 -33.27 -7.16
CA ILE A 817 -10.06 -33.07 -6.43
C ILE A 817 -9.76 -32.99 -4.93
N PHE A 818 -10.35 -32.01 -4.27
CA PHE A 818 -10.11 -31.70 -2.86
C PHE A 818 -11.43 -31.46 -2.11
N PRO A 819 -11.55 -31.83 -0.82
CA PRO A 819 -12.73 -31.51 -0.02
C PRO A 819 -12.82 -30.00 0.28
N LEU A 820 -14.04 -29.47 0.34
CA LEU A 820 -14.38 -28.12 0.77
C LEU A 820 -15.50 -28.20 1.81
N THR A 821 -15.22 -27.73 3.03
CA THR A 821 -16.14 -27.86 4.16
C THR A 821 -17.25 -26.81 4.11
N ALA A 822 -18.45 -27.17 4.56
CA ALA A 822 -19.54 -26.23 4.80
C ALA A 822 -19.07 -25.01 5.63
N GLY A 823 -19.46 -23.81 5.20
CA GLY A 823 -19.08 -22.54 5.82
C GLY A 823 -17.65 -22.04 5.49
N ALA A 824 -16.89 -22.72 4.63
CA ALA A 824 -15.55 -22.26 4.24
C ALA A 824 -15.59 -20.90 3.52
N LEU A 825 -14.71 -19.98 3.95
CA LEU A 825 -14.49 -18.65 3.33
C LEU A 825 -13.23 -18.60 2.45
N ARG A 826 -12.30 -19.52 2.67
CA ARG A 826 -11.08 -19.71 1.90
C ARG A 826 -10.76 -21.20 1.81
N SER A 827 -10.04 -21.62 0.77
CA SER A 827 -9.38 -22.92 0.71
C SER A 827 -8.01 -22.79 0.02
N ARG A 828 -7.07 -23.65 0.38
CA ARG A 828 -5.74 -23.73 -0.22
C ARG A 828 -5.55 -25.12 -0.82
N HIS A 829 -5.01 -25.17 -2.03
CA HIS A 829 -4.79 -26.41 -2.76
C HIS A 829 -3.38 -26.42 -3.36
N THR A 830 -2.66 -27.52 -3.16
CA THR A 830 -1.36 -27.78 -3.80
C THR A 830 -1.57 -28.87 -4.84
N ILE A 831 -1.22 -28.56 -6.10
CA ILE A 831 -1.28 -29.48 -7.25
C ILE A 831 0.10 -29.59 -7.89
N ALA A 832 0.37 -30.63 -8.68
CA ALA A 832 1.56 -30.65 -9.52
C ALA A 832 1.37 -29.69 -10.71
N ALA A 833 2.44 -29.02 -11.15
CA ALA A 833 2.47 -28.36 -12.44
C ALA A 833 2.70 -29.39 -13.57
N PRO A 834 2.16 -29.17 -14.79
CA PRO A 834 2.40 -30.04 -15.94
C PRO A 834 3.88 -30.34 -16.18
N GLN A 835 4.20 -31.57 -16.59
CA GLN A 835 5.57 -32.00 -16.89
C GLN A 835 6.11 -31.42 -18.22
N ASN A 836 5.22 -30.97 -19.10
CA ASN A 836 5.60 -30.35 -20.36
C ASN A 836 5.59 -28.82 -20.22
N PRO A 837 6.66 -28.11 -20.62
CA PRO A 837 6.67 -26.66 -20.68
C PRO A 837 5.64 -26.10 -21.66
N GLY A 838 5.20 -24.88 -21.40
CA GLY A 838 4.28 -24.13 -22.24
C GLY A 838 3.19 -23.43 -21.42
N ARG A 839 2.24 -22.83 -22.13
CA ARG A 839 1.18 -22.04 -21.50
C ARG A 839 -0.07 -22.85 -21.23
N TYR A 840 -0.52 -22.84 -19.99
CA TYR A 840 -1.72 -23.52 -19.53
C TYR A 840 -2.75 -22.54 -18.98
N THR A 841 -3.98 -23.01 -18.79
CA THR A 841 -5.03 -22.34 -18.01
C THR A 841 -5.46 -23.29 -16.88
N LEU A 842 -5.37 -22.82 -15.63
CA LEU A 842 -5.95 -23.54 -14.50
C LEU A 842 -7.44 -23.22 -14.40
N ARG A 843 -8.28 -24.25 -14.29
CA ARG A 843 -9.73 -24.14 -14.15
C ARG A 843 -10.18 -24.69 -12.78
N ALA A 844 -11.23 -24.11 -12.21
CA ALA A 844 -11.82 -24.50 -10.94
C ALA A 844 -13.31 -24.79 -11.09
N GLY A 845 -13.78 -25.89 -10.48
CA GLY A 845 -15.20 -26.28 -10.42
C GLY A 845 -15.56 -26.92 -9.08
N LEU A 846 -16.83 -27.27 -8.91
CA LEU A 846 -17.32 -28.12 -7.83
C LEU A 846 -17.86 -29.42 -8.44
N THR A 847 -17.56 -30.58 -7.85
CA THR A 847 -17.95 -31.89 -8.40
C THR A 847 -19.47 -32.03 -8.45
N ASN A 848 -20.01 -32.49 -9.59
CA ASN A 848 -21.45 -32.61 -9.91
C ASN A 848 -22.23 -31.30 -10.06
N GLU A 849 -21.63 -30.16 -9.72
CA GLU A 849 -22.26 -28.84 -9.81
C GLU A 849 -21.89 -28.12 -11.11
N ALA A 850 -22.84 -27.37 -11.68
CA ALA A 850 -22.60 -26.54 -12.85
C ALA A 850 -22.35 -25.08 -12.44
N ALA A 851 -21.25 -24.51 -12.92
CA ALA A 851 -20.82 -23.16 -12.65
C ALA A 851 -21.23 -22.19 -13.78
N ARG A 852 -21.72 -21.00 -13.43
CA ARG A 852 -21.87 -19.87 -14.36
C ARG A 852 -20.65 -18.95 -14.24
N CYS A 853 -19.70 -19.11 -15.15
CA CYS A 853 -18.44 -18.35 -15.12
C CYS A 853 -18.60 -16.85 -15.44
N ASN A 854 -19.75 -16.43 -15.96
CA ASN A 854 -20.12 -15.05 -16.18
C ASN A 854 -21.64 -14.88 -16.00
N TRP A 855 -22.07 -13.67 -15.67
CA TRP A 855 -23.46 -13.29 -15.38
C TRP A 855 -24.53 -13.71 -16.41
N LEU A 856 -24.15 -13.99 -17.66
CA LEU A 856 -25.04 -14.50 -18.72
C LEU A 856 -24.51 -15.75 -19.44
N ALA A 857 -23.45 -16.39 -18.94
CA ALA A 857 -22.92 -17.61 -19.54
C ALA A 857 -23.85 -18.80 -19.29
N SER A 858 -23.94 -19.71 -20.26
CA SER A 858 -24.46 -21.05 -20.03
C SER A 858 -23.64 -21.74 -18.92
N PRO A 859 -24.27 -22.57 -18.07
CA PRO A 859 -23.52 -23.33 -17.07
C PRO A 859 -22.48 -24.27 -17.71
N THR A 860 -21.31 -24.36 -17.10
CA THR A 860 -20.20 -25.26 -17.45
C THR A 860 -19.73 -26.01 -16.21
N ASN A 861 -19.05 -27.15 -16.35
CA ASN A 861 -18.63 -27.94 -15.18
C ASN A 861 -17.53 -27.25 -14.33
N ASP A 862 -16.82 -26.30 -14.92
CA ASP A 862 -15.74 -25.53 -14.30
C ASP A 862 -15.58 -24.15 -14.96
N CYS A 863 -14.74 -23.31 -14.36
CA CYS A 863 -14.44 -21.95 -14.80
C CYS A 863 -12.93 -21.65 -14.79
N PRO A 864 -12.41 -20.92 -15.79
CA PRO A 864 -10.97 -20.65 -15.90
C PRO A 864 -10.52 -19.58 -14.89
N LEU A 865 -9.64 -19.95 -13.95
CA LEU A 865 -9.02 -19.00 -13.02
C LEU A 865 -8.14 -18.02 -13.81
N GLY A 866 -7.10 -18.53 -14.49
CA GLY A 866 -6.16 -17.71 -15.24
C GLY A 866 -5.13 -18.53 -16.00
N ALA A 867 -4.39 -17.86 -16.89
CA ALA A 867 -3.29 -18.46 -17.62
C ALA A 867 -2.00 -18.48 -16.77
N ILE A 868 -1.23 -19.54 -16.89
CA ILE A 868 0.03 -19.80 -16.19
C ILE A 868 1.05 -20.25 -17.23
N GLU A 869 2.26 -19.68 -17.19
CA GLU A 869 3.37 -20.18 -18.01
C GLU A 869 4.11 -21.26 -17.23
N VAL A 870 4.23 -22.47 -17.80
CA VAL A 870 5.04 -23.55 -17.24
C VAL A 870 6.40 -23.50 -17.92
N ALA A 871 7.41 -23.08 -17.19
CA ALA A 871 8.77 -22.93 -17.68
C ALA A 871 9.51 -24.27 -17.73
N ASP A 872 10.40 -24.40 -18.72
CA ASP A 872 11.49 -25.37 -18.71
C ASP A 872 12.39 -25.13 -17.49
N GLY A 873 13.02 -26.18 -16.98
CA GLY A 873 13.97 -26.10 -15.87
C GLY A 873 15.30 -25.39 -16.18
N ASN A 874 15.40 -24.56 -17.21
CA ASN A 874 16.58 -23.73 -17.44
C ASN A 874 16.49 -22.50 -16.53
N HIS A 875 17.31 -22.50 -15.49
CA HIS A 875 16.98 -21.80 -14.26
C HIS A 875 17.22 -20.27 -14.29
N PRO A 876 16.35 -19.48 -13.62
CA PRO A 876 16.78 -18.22 -13.01
C PRO A 876 17.90 -18.51 -11.99
N LEU A 877 18.75 -17.53 -11.69
CA LEU A 877 19.85 -17.68 -10.72
C LEU A 877 19.36 -18.19 -9.35
N ALA A 878 18.25 -17.65 -8.84
CA ALA A 878 17.64 -18.09 -7.59
C ALA A 878 16.11 -17.88 -7.58
N ASN A 879 15.41 -18.70 -6.79
CA ASN A 879 13.98 -18.52 -6.48
C ASN A 879 13.82 -18.25 -4.97
N PHE A 880 13.42 -17.03 -4.59
CA PHE A 880 13.19 -16.65 -3.20
C PHE A 880 11.73 -16.92 -2.82
N ALA A 881 11.53 -18.01 -2.07
CA ALA A 881 10.27 -18.45 -1.45
C ALA A 881 9.02 -18.47 -2.36
N ASP A 882 9.19 -18.77 -3.66
CA ASP A 882 8.13 -18.67 -4.69
C ASP A 882 7.46 -17.28 -4.79
N LEU A 883 8.14 -16.24 -4.30
CA LEU A 883 7.72 -14.83 -4.37
C LEU A 883 8.41 -14.10 -5.51
N ALA A 884 9.73 -14.27 -5.65
CA ALA A 884 10.54 -13.58 -6.64
C ALA A 884 11.70 -14.45 -7.17
N LEU A 885 11.91 -14.38 -8.49
CA LEU A 885 13.08 -14.95 -9.16
C LEU A 885 14.16 -13.89 -9.32
N LEU A 886 15.41 -14.25 -9.06
CA LEU A 886 16.58 -13.53 -9.58
C LEU A 886 16.88 -14.08 -10.97
N LEU A 887 16.62 -13.32 -12.02
CA LEU A 887 16.83 -13.73 -13.41
C LEU A 887 18.31 -13.65 -13.81
N GLU A 888 18.91 -12.49 -13.57
CA GLU A 888 20.26 -12.13 -14.03
C GLU A 888 20.93 -11.21 -13.00
N ALA A 889 22.26 -11.21 -12.99
CA ALA A 889 23.09 -10.26 -12.25
C ALA A 889 24.24 -9.79 -13.15
N GLU A 890 24.32 -8.48 -13.37
CA GLU A 890 25.37 -7.82 -14.14
C GLU A 890 26.37 -7.16 -13.17
N ILE A 891 27.64 -7.55 -13.27
CA ILE A 891 28.73 -7.07 -12.41
C ILE A 891 29.69 -6.31 -13.32
N ASP A 892 29.61 -4.98 -13.29
CA ASP A 892 30.26 -4.08 -14.26
C ASP A 892 31.78 -3.90 -14.01
N GLN A 893 32.35 -4.62 -13.05
CA GLN A 893 33.78 -4.59 -12.71
C GLN A 893 34.30 -6.00 -12.35
N ALA A 894 35.36 -6.44 -13.04
CA ALA A 894 36.10 -7.66 -12.68
C ALA A 894 37.23 -7.40 -11.65
N VAL A 895 37.68 -6.15 -11.53
CA VAL A 895 38.73 -5.71 -10.60
C VAL A 895 38.35 -4.36 -10.00
N ALA A 896 38.56 -4.20 -8.69
CA ALA A 896 38.37 -2.95 -7.95
C ALA A 896 39.52 -2.70 -6.95
N ARG A 897 39.57 -1.51 -6.36
CA ARG A 897 40.50 -1.15 -5.27
C ARG A 897 39.79 -0.86 -3.94
N PRO A 898 40.49 -0.93 -2.79
CA PRO A 898 39.94 -0.50 -1.50
C PRO A 898 39.39 0.94 -1.56
N GLY A 899 38.17 1.15 -1.07
CA GLY A 899 37.48 2.43 -1.12
C GLY A 899 36.73 2.75 -2.43
N GLU A 900 36.91 2.00 -3.51
CA GLU A 900 36.14 2.16 -4.76
C GLU A 900 34.70 1.63 -4.64
N THR A 901 33.84 2.05 -5.56
CA THR A 901 32.45 1.59 -5.66
C THR A 901 32.32 0.53 -6.74
N VAL A 902 31.75 -0.63 -6.36
CA VAL A 902 31.42 -1.74 -7.26
C VAL A 902 29.95 -1.59 -7.73
N PRO A 903 29.70 -1.28 -9.02
CA PRO A 903 28.38 -1.27 -9.61
C PRO A 903 27.86 -2.70 -9.87
N ILE A 904 26.64 -2.98 -9.41
CA ILE A 904 25.98 -4.29 -9.54
C ILE A 904 24.53 -4.05 -9.95
N THR A 905 24.06 -4.66 -11.04
CA THR A 905 22.65 -4.57 -11.46
C THR A 905 21.99 -5.93 -11.37
N LEU A 906 20.93 -6.03 -10.56
CA LEU A 906 20.14 -7.25 -10.42
C LEU A 906 18.87 -7.15 -11.29
N ARG A 907 18.45 -8.26 -11.91
CA ARG A 907 17.15 -8.36 -12.59
C ARG A 907 16.28 -9.36 -11.88
N TRP A 908 15.16 -8.89 -11.34
CA TRP A 908 14.18 -9.70 -10.63
C TRP A 908 12.94 -9.95 -11.48
N ARG A 909 12.18 -11.02 -11.18
CA ARG A 909 10.79 -11.19 -11.64
C ARG A 909 9.89 -11.60 -10.48
N ALA A 910 8.77 -10.91 -10.29
CA ALA A 910 7.77 -11.32 -9.30
C ALA A 910 6.98 -12.57 -9.78
N LEU A 911 6.87 -13.60 -8.96
CA LEU A 911 6.05 -14.79 -9.24
C LEU A 911 4.60 -14.62 -8.75
N ARG A 912 4.43 -13.98 -7.58
CA ARG A 912 3.17 -13.79 -6.86
C ARG A 912 3.00 -12.32 -6.45
N SER A 913 1.82 -11.98 -5.93
CA SER A 913 1.63 -10.69 -5.26
C SER A 913 2.37 -10.73 -3.93
N ILE A 914 3.32 -9.83 -3.73
CA ILE A 914 4.09 -9.77 -2.48
C ILE A 914 3.35 -8.83 -1.52
N GLY A 915 3.06 -9.29 -0.29
CA GLY A 915 2.28 -8.51 0.68
C GLY A 915 3.09 -7.59 1.59
N ALA A 916 4.43 -7.64 1.50
CA ALA A 916 5.35 -6.94 2.39
C ALA A 916 6.49 -6.28 1.60
N ASP A 917 7.16 -5.33 2.23
CA ASP A 917 8.26 -4.55 1.66
C ASP A 917 9.61 -5.09 2.15
N TYR A 918 10.13 -6.06 1.42
CA TYR A 918 11.42 -6.67 1.69
C TYR A 918 12.57 -5.72 1.35
N THR A 919 13.58 -5.71 2.21
CA THR A 919 14.87 -5.09 1.97
C THR A 919 15.75 -6.11 1.25
N THR A 920 16.32 -5.72 0.12
CA THR A 920 17.36 -6.48 -0.58
C THR A 920 18.72 -6.05 -0.01
N PHE A 921 19.54 -7.03 0.37
CA PHE A 921 20.94 -6.81 0.70
C PHE A 921 21.84 -7.22 -0.47
N VAL A 922 22.93 -6.49 -0.65
CA VAL A 922 24.04 -6.83 -1.55
C VAL A 922 25.33 -6.69 -0.75
N HIS A 923 26.01 -7.80 -0.51
CA HIS A 923 27.19 -7.89 0.35
C HIS A 923 28.45 -8.25 -0.47
N LEU A 924 29.55 -7.55 -0.20
CA LEU A 924 30.89 -7.88 -0.68
C LEU A 924 31.62 -8.61 0.45
N VAL A 925 31.79 -9.92 0.32
CA VAL A 925 32.44 -10.76 1.34
C VAL A 925 33.85 -11.11 0.87
N GLY A 926 34.84 -10.78 1.70
CA GLY A 926 36.26 -10.92 1.40
C GLY A 926 36.81 -12.35 1.57
N PRO A 927 38.10 -12.56 1.26
CA PRO A 927 38.75 -13.87 1.32
C PRO A 927 38.93 -14.40 2.75
N ASP A 928 38.80 -13.54 3.77
CA ASP A 928 38.76 -13.90 5.19
C ASP A 928 37.34 -14.26 5.69
N GLY A 929 36.35 -14.22 4.81
CA GLY A 929 34.94 -14.48 5.11
C GLY A 929 34.21 -13.32 5.78
N ARG A 930 34.82 -12.12 5.86
CA ARG A 930 34.22 -10.94 6.48
C ARG A 930 33.57 -10.02 5.45
N LEU A 931 32.61 -9.24 5.92
CA LEU A 931 31.94 -8.22 5.13
C LEU A 931 32.83 -6.98 4.98
N HIS A 932 33.03 -6.54 3.74
CA HIS A 932 33.87 -5.41 3.36
C HIS A 932 33.13 -4.40 2.46
N GLY A 933 31.81 -4.51 2.37
CA GLY A 933 30.93 -3.56 1.69
C GLY A 933 29.51 -4.10 1.70
N GLN A 934 28.52 -3.26 1.99
CA GLN A 934 27.11 -3.64 1.92
C GLN A 934 26.24 -2.49 1.41
N VAL A 935 25.12 -2.84 0.79
CA VAL A 935 23.96 -1.96 0.61
C VAL A 935 22.71 -2.74 0.98
N ASP A 936 21.92 -2.15 1.87
CA ASP A 936 20.61 -2.64 2.30
C ASP A 936 19.56 -1.59 1.93
N ALA A 937 18.66 -1.91 1.01
CA ALA A 937 17.62 -1.00 0.57
C ALA A 937 16.38 -1.75 0.07
N TRP A 938 15.22 -1.06 0.05
CA TRP A 938 14.15 -1.52 -0.85
C TRP A 938 14.61 -1.38 -2.31
N PRO A 939 14.11 -2.25 -3.21
CA PRO A 939 14.51 -2.21 -4.62
C PRO A 939 14.31 -0.86 -5.32
N VAL A 940 15.08 -0.68 -6.40
CA VAL A 940 15.14 0.51 -7.26
C VAL A 940 15.51 1.76 -6.46
N GLN A 941 16.67 1.73 -5.80
CA GLN A 941 17.19 2.81 -4.94
C GLN A 941 16.19 3.28 -3.85
N GLY A 942 15.49 2.34 -3.20
CA GLY A 942 14.47 2.64 -2.19
C GLY A 942 13.10 3.04 -2.76
N SER A 943 12.96 3.20 -4.08
CA SER A 943 11.79 3.86 -4.69
C SER A 943 10.70 2.92 -5.21
N TYR A 944 10.92 1.60 -5.19
CA TYR A 944 9.93 0.63 -5.67
C TYR A 944 9.90 -0.66 -4.83
N PRO A 945 9.36 -0.58 -3.60
CA PRO A 945 9.37 -1.70 -2.68
C PRO A 945 8.46 -2.83 -3.13
N THR A 946 8.71 -4.03 -2.63
CA THR A 946 8.20 -5.28 -3.20
C THR A 946 6.68 -5.42 -3.15
N SER A 947 5.97 -4.76 -2.22
CA SER A 947 4.49 -4.75 -2.22
C SER A 947 3.87 -4.00 -3.41
N GLN A 948 4.68 -3.31 -4.20
CA GLN A 948 4.23 -2.63 -5.42
C GLN A 948 4.39 -3.45 -6.69
N TRP A 949 5.12 -4.56 -6.62
CA TRP A 949 5.43 -5.42 -7.76
C TRP A 949 4.22 -6.25 -8.16
N THR A 950 4.11 -6.57 -9.45
CA THR A 950 2.97 -7.30 -10.00
C THR A 950 3.40 -8.65 -10.58
N PRO A 951 2.61 -9.75 -10.46
CA PRO A 951 3.03 -11.06 -10.94
C PRO A 951 3.43 -11.06 -12.43
N GLY A 952 4.61 -11.57 -12.74
CA GLY A 952 5.24 -11.57 -14.06
C GLY A 952 6.02 -10.29 -14.41
N GLU A 953 6.05 -9.28 -13.54
CA GLU A 953 6.80 -8.04 -13.76
C GLU A 953 8.30 -8.25 -13.55
N GLU A 954 9.11 -7.76 -14.51
CA GLU A 954 10.56 -7.75 -14.40
C GLU A 954 11.06 -6.38 -13.90
N ILE A 955 11.96 -6.41 -12.91
CA ILE A 955 12.51 -5.23 -12.24
C ILE A 955 14.02 -5.19 -12.44
N THR A 956 14.52 -4.10 -13.01
CA THR A 956 15.96 -3.79 -13.05
C THR A 956 16.34 -2.96 -11.83
N ASP A 957 17.32 -3.44 -11.07
CA ASP A 957 17.61 -3.00 -9.71
C ASP A 957 19.11 -2.71 -9.53
N PRO A 958 19.56 -1.45 -9.77
CA PRO A 958 20.97 -1.09 -9.77
C PRO A 958 21.47 -0.64 -8.39
N TYR A 959 22.57 -1.26 -7.95
CA TYR A 959 23.29 -1.01 -6.70
C TYR A 959 24.66 -0.39 -6.95
N GLN A 960 25.16 0.30 -5.92
CA GLN A 960 26.45 0.98 -5.91
C GLN A 960 27.10 0.69 -4.56
N VAL A 961 27.84 -0.42 -4.45
CA VAL A 961 28.36 -0.92 -3.17
C VAL A 961 29.78 -0.44 -2.97
N GLN A 962 30.04 0.33 -1.91
CA GLN A 962 31.38 0.84 -1.63
C GLN A 962 32.20 -0.19 -0.83
N LEU A 963 33.41 -0.50 -1.31
CA LEU A 963 34.40 -1.27 -0.58
C LEU A 963 34.96 -0.47 0.60
N THR A 964 35.22 -1.12 1.72
CA THR A 964 35.90 -0.45 2.85
C THR A 964 37.33 -0.04 2.45
N PRO A 965 37.85 1.09 2.96
CA PRO A 965 39.23 1.53 2.65
C PRO A 965 40.34 0.59 3.15
N ASP A 966 40.00 -0.36 4.03
CA ASP A 966 40.86 -1.39 4.61
C ASP A 966 40.58 -2.80 4.03
N ALA A 967 39.79 -2.91 2.96
CA ALA A 967 39.49 -4.17 2.29
C ALA A 967 40.79 -4.88 1.84
N PRO A 968 41.10 -6.11 2.31
CA PRO A 968 42.32 -6.82 1.93
C PRO A 968 42.32 -7.21 0.46
N ALA A 969 43.47 -7.14 -0.21
CA ALA A 969 43.62 -7.66 -1.57
C ALA A 969 43.31 -9.17 -1.64
N GLY A 970 42.64 -9.60 -2.71
CA GLY A 970 42.20 -10.98 -2.90
C GLY A 970 40.84 -11.08 -3.58
N ARG A 971 40.26 -12.28 -3.54
CA ARG A 971 38.98 -12.58 -4.19
C ARG A 971 37.79 -12.31 -3.27
N TYR A 972 36.79 -11.63 -3.82
CA TYR A 972 35.56 -11.28 -3.15
C TYR A 972 34.39 -11.99 -3.81
N ARG A 973 33.44 -12.46 -3.00
CA ARG A 973 32.17 -13.00 -3.45
C ARG A 973 31.05 -12.00 -3.19
N ILE A 974 30.10 -11.90 -4.11
CA ILE A 974 28.95 -11.02 -4.01
C ILE A 974 27.75 -11.86 -3.59
N GLU A 975 27.27 -11.67 -2.35
CA GLU A 975 26.08 -12.33 -1.82
C GLU A 975 24.87 -11.40 -1.92
N VAL A 976 23.74 -11.92 -2.40
CA VAL A 976 22.46 -11.19 -2.45
C VAL A 976 21.35 -11.99 -1.79
N GLY A 977 20.45 -11.30 -1.10
CA GLY A 977 19.29 -11.92 -0.47
C GLY A 977 18.31 -10.88 0.04
N TRP A 978 17.18 -11.34 0.57
CA TRP A 978 16.06 -10.48 0.97
C TRP A 978 15.69 -10.73 2.43
N TYR A 979 15.29 -9.69 3.15
CA TYR A 979 14.78 -9.80 4.51
C TYR A 979 13.68 -8.79 4.81
N LEU A 980 12.82 -9.10 5.79
CA LEU A 980 11.92 -8.12 6.38
C LEU A 980 12.66 -7.33 7.45
N LEU A 981 12.83 -6.02 7.26
CA LEU A 981 13.46 -5.15 8.26
C LEU A 981 12.76 -5.25 9.64
N ALA A 982 11.43 -5.40 9.63
CA ALA A 982 10.55 -5.56 10.79
C ALA A 982 10.85 -6.74 11.73
N THR A 983 11.51 -7.79 11.22
CA THR A 983 11.76 -9.05 11.95
C THR A 983 13.16 -9.61 11.75
N MET A 984 13.97 -9.00 10.87
CA MET A 984 15.21 -9.55 10.30
C MET A 984 15.07 -10.94 9.66
N GLN A 985 13.83 -11.42 9.43
CA GLN A 985 13.59 -12.72 8.80
C GLN A 985 14.00 -12.67 7.33
N ARG A 986 14.96 -13.51 6.96
CA ARG A 986 15.43 -13.67 5.58
C ARG A 986 14.51 -14.59 4.78
N LEU A 987 14.32 -14.28 3.50
CA LEU A 987 13.65 -15.19 2.57
C LEU A 987 14.56 -16.36 2.22
N GLN A 988 13.97 -17.55 2.25
CA GLN A 988 14.61 -18.78 1.84
C GLN A 988 14.70 -18.85 0.31
N ILE A 989 15.84 -19.28 -0.20
CA ILE A 989 15.98 -19.75 -1.58
C ILE A 989 15.43 -21.16 -1.63
N VAL A 990 14.58 -21.47 -2.61
CA VAL A 990 13.96 -22.80 -2.77
C VAL A 990 14.39 -23.49 -4.06
N ASP A 991 14.55 -24.81 -4.02
CA ASP A 991 14.75 -25.66 -5.20
C ASP A 991 13.45 -25.87 -6.01
N THR A 992 13.54 -26.61 -7.13
CA THR A 992 12.36 -26.94 -7.96
C THR A 992 11.35 -27.87 -7.26
N GLY A 993 11.73 -28.50 -6.15
CA GLY A 993 10.83 -29.26 -5.27
C GLY A 993 10.22 -28.41 -4.15
N GLY A 994 10.49 -27.10 -4.10
CA GLY A 994 10.03 -26.19 -3.05
C GLY A 994 10.81 -26.29 -1.73
N ARG A 995 11.99 -26.92 -1.72
CA ARG A 995 12.78 -27.12 -0.50
C ARG A 995 13.76 -25.97 -0.27
N PRO A 996 13.86 -25.40 0.95
CA PRO A 996 14.87 -24.40 1.27
C PRO A 996 16.29 -24.90 1.03
N THR A 997 17.17 -24.09 0.43
CA THR A 997 18.59 -24.42 0.16
C THR A 997 19.58 -23.40 0.74
N GLY A 998 19.11 -22.21 1.12
CA GLY A 998 19.92 -21.13 1.69
C GLY A 998 19.08 -19.86 1.86
N ASP A 999 19.68 -18.76 2.33
CA ASP A 999 19.01 -17.44 2.44
C ASP A 999 19.76 -16.29 1.73
N ALA A 1000 20.87 -16.62 1.06
CA ALA A 1000 21.68 -15.73 0.25
C ALA A 1000 22.21 -16.48 -0.98
N PHE A 1001 22.22 -15.82 -2.14
CA PHE A 1001 22.75 -16.36 -3.40
C PHE A 1001 24.05 -15.67 -3.78
N ILE A 1002 25.05 -16.42 -4.23
CA ILE A 1002 26.31 -15.84 -4.71
C ILE A 1002 26.17 -15.52 -6.21
N VAL A 1003 26.04 -14.24 -6.55
CA VAL A 1003 25.82 -13.80 -7.94
C VAL A 1003 27.10 -13.75 -8.79
N GLY A 1004 28.26 -13.72 -8.13
CA GLY A 1004 29.56 -13.74 -8.81
C GLY A 1004 30.72 -13.40 -7.89
N GLU A 1005 31.90 -13.29 -8.49
CA GLU A 1005 33.16 -12.99 -7.82
C GLU A 1005 33.93 -11.90 -8.59
N PHE A 1006 34.73 -11.11 -7.87
CA PHE A 1006 35.67 -10.14 -8.45
C PHE A 1006 36.95 -10.07 -7.59
N ASP A 1007 38.03 -9.54 -8.14
CA ASP A 1007 39.31 -9.44 -7.42
C ASP A 1007 39.58 -7.99 -6.95
N VAL A 1008 39.98 -7.80 -5.69
CA VAL A 1008 40.48 -6.52 -5.16
C VAL A 1008 41.99 -6.48 -5.24
N GLN A 1009 42.53 -5.37 -5.76
CA GLN A 1009 43.97 -5.12 -5.92
C GLN A 1009 44.37 -3.80 -5.25
N ASP A 1010 45.66 -3.69 -4.88
CA ASP A 1010 46.24 -2.49 -4.26
C ASP A 1010 46.38 -1.27 -5.22
#